data_AF-A0A1B0GIQ4-F1
#
_entry.id   AF-A0A1B0GIQ4-F1
#
_cell.length_a   1.000
_cell.length_b   1.000
_cell.length_c   1.000
_cell.angle_alpha   90.00
_cell.angle_beta   90.00
_cell.angle_gamma   90.00
#
_symmetry.space_group_name_H-M   'P 1'
#
loop_
_entity.id
_entity.type
_entity.pdbx_description
1 polymer ?
#
loop_
_entity_poly.entity_id
_entity_poly.type
_entity_poly.pdbx_seq_one_letter_code
_entity_poly.pdbx_strand_id
1 'polypeptide(L)'
;MKFCVFLLLTFVALARGQFDPHFVSGRSGIVHLFEWKWEDIAAECERFLGPNGFAGVQVSPPNENVIVTNRPWWERYQPISYRIVTRSGNEQQFANMVYRCNNVGVRIYPDIVINHMAASHPVMIGTGGSTANVGNRDYPAVPYSIHDFNPSCPITNYNDRYQVRNCELVGLPDLNQGVAWVRDRIVEYLDNLVALGVAGFRVDAAKHMWPGDLEIIYGRVRELNVVHGFPVHARPFFFQEVIDLGGEAISKNEYTGFGVVTEFKFSAEIGRVFRGNDLLHHLSNWGEAWGFLPSNRALVFVENHDNERGHGAGGDQILTYKNAKQYKMAVAFTLAHPFGIPRIMSSFAFTNTEIGPPMDGNQNIISPSINADGTCGNGWVCQHRWRQIFNMIRFRNEAGTAGLTNWWSNGSQQIAFARAGRAFVAFNNQGSNMNVNLQTSLPGGTYCDVISGNVSGGSCSGKTVTVNGDGTANIVIGAAEEDGVLAIHVGARFLIFITFYNICPIWIAMNPISSDEEISMVAVPSSPTTTVLPVHSPALAYPVETSQPEVSKPCVAYLVPKANHAVDLPPTMLANPSTSAAAIFIDLATVRGQFDPHYVAGRSVMVFLMDWKYEDVALECERFLGPMGFAGVQVSAASENDIVTSPLHSFADMCTRCNNVGVRVYVDAIFNNMGGMGIMKGTAGSLGDSITRTFPAVPYTILNFHNPPCSITDYNNTQQVRNCDLVGAPDLDQSQPYVRDRIVGYLNHLTSLGCAGFRIDSAKHMWPTDLQAIYSSVIDLNTAQGFPAGSRSFIFQEVIDSGHEAIKKYTLKKIVYI
;
A
#
# COMPACT_ATOMS: atom_id res chain seq x y z
N MET A 1 -24.41 0.88 -34.60
CA MET A 1 -23.15 0.14 -34.34
C MET A 1 -22.26 0.84 -33.30
N LYS A 2 -21.51 1.93 -33.60
CA LYS A 2 -20.57 2.54 -32.63
C LYS A 2 -21.19 2.87 -31.25
N PHE A 3 -22.40 3.41 -31.21
CA PHE A 3 -23.13 3.71 -29.96
C PHE A 3 -23.42 2.45 -29.11
N CYS A 4 -23.81 1.35 -29.76
CA CYS A 4 -24.05 0.05 -29.12
C CYS A 4 -22.76 -0.56 -28.54
N VAL A 5 -21.61 -0.35 -29.20
CA VAL A 5 -20.30 -0.80 -28.71
C VAL A 5 -19.90 -0.01 -27.46
N PHE A 6 -20.17 1.30 -27.41
CA PHE A 6 -19.92 2.12 -26.22
C PHE A 6 -20.79 1.68 -25.03
N LEU A 7 -22.08 1.41 -25.26
CA LEU A 7 -22.99 0.85 -24.26
C LEU A 7 -22.55 -0.55 -23.78
N LEU A 8 -22.07 -1.43 -24.67
CA LEU A 8 -21.52 -2.72 -24.24
C LEU A 8 -20.28 -2.55 -23.36
N LEU A 9 -19.39 -1.61 -23.69
CA LEU A 9 -18.17 -1.36 -22.93
C LEU A 9 -18.45 -0.80 -21.52
N THR A 10 -19.45 0.08 -21.36
CA THR A 10 -19.84 0.56 -20.02
C THR A 10 -20.50 -0.54 -19.19
N PHE A 11 -21.40 -1.35 -19.77
CA PHE A 11 -21.99 -2.49 -19.05
C PHE A 11 -20.94 -3.56 -18.68
N VAL A 12 -19.96 -3.84 -19.54
CA VAL A 12 -18.87 -4.81 -19.25
C VAL A 12 -17.88 -4.28 -18.20
N ALA A 13 -17.72 -2.96 -18.06
CA ALA A 13 -16.96 -2.37 -16.96
C ALA A 13 -17.71 -2.49 -15.62
N LEU A 14 -18.99 -2.09 -15.58
CA LEU A 14 -19.84 -2.17 -14.38
C LEU A 14 -19.95 -3.61 -13.85
N ALA A 15 -20.09 -4.60 -14.74
CA ALA A 15 -20.18 -6.02 -14.39
C ALA A 15 -18.86 -6.65 -13.87
N ARG A 16 -17.78 -5.89 -13.68
CA ARG A 16 -16.45 -6.43 -13.30
C ARG A 16 -15.86 -5.93 -11.98
N GLY A 17 -16.38 -4.85 -11.39
CA GLY A 17 -15.78 -4.25 -10.19
C GLY A 17 -15.71 -5.18 -8.97
N GLN A 18 -16.73 -6.02 -8.76
CA GLN A 18 -16.87 -6.89 -7.58
C GLN A 18 -15.85 -8.05 -7.46
N PHE A 19 -14.99 -8.23 -8.48
CA PHE A 19 -13.91 -9.23 -8.48
C PHE A 19 -12.52 -8.62 -8.30
N ASP A 20 -12.39 -7.29 -8.32
CA ASP A 20 -11.13 -6.61 -8.06
C ASP A 20 -10.96 -6.45 -6.55
N PRO A 21 -9.87 -6.94 -5.93
CA PRO A 21 -9.64 -6.76 -4.50
C PRO A 21 -9.11 -5.36 -4.13
N HIS A 22 -8.92 -4.45 -5.10
CA HIS A 22 -8.43 -3.07 -4.93
C HIS A 22 -7.05 -2.97 -4.25
N PHE A 23 -6.23 -4.00 -4.43
CA PHE A 23 -4.83 -4.03 -3.97
C PHE A 23 -4.04 -2.85 -4.54
N VAL A 24 -3.26 -2.17 -3.70
CA VAL A 24 -2.30 -1.18 -4.18
C VAL A 24 -1.23 -1.86 -5.03
N SER A 25 -0.84 -1.23 -6.15
CA SER A 25 0.12 -1.78 -7.11
C SER A 25 1.42 -2.26 -6.44
N GLY A 26 1.91 -3.43 -6.86
CA GLY A 26 3.11 -4.05 -6.31
C GLY A 26 2.89 -4.79 -4.98
N ARG A 27 1.64 -5.02 -4.55
CA ARG A 27 1.29 -5.76 -3.33
C ARG A 27 0.44 -7.00 -3.63
N SER A 28 0.47 -7.96 -2.71
CA SER A 28 -0.36 -9.16 -2.77
C SER A 28 -0.58 -9.77 -1.39
N GLY A 29 -1.51 -10.72 -1.29
CA GLY A 29 -1.83 -11.41 -0.04
C GLY A 29 -2.76 -10.64 0.87
N ILE A 30 -3.79 -11.33 1.36
CA ILE A 30 -4.67 -10.89 2.44
C ILE A 30 -4.27 -11.65 3.70
N VAL A 31 -4.01 -11.00 4.83
CA VAL A 31 -3.84 -11.69 6.13
C VAL A 31 -5.17 -11.73 6.87
N HIS A 32 -5.56 -12.87 7.44
CA HIS A 32 -6.67 -12.94 8.38
C HIS A 32 -6.14 -12.73 9.80
N LEU A 33 -6.22 -11.50 10.31
CA LEU A 33 -5.84 -11.15 11.69
C LEU A 33 -6.99 -11.53 12.63
N PHE A 34 -7.20 -12.84 12.79
CA PHE A 34 -8.35 -13.43 13.47
C PHE A 34 -8.39 -13.02 14.95
N GLU A 35 -9.52 -12.47 15.41
CA GLU A 35 -9.74 -11.95 16.76
C GLU A 35 -8.87 -10.76 17.20
N TRP A 36 -8.12 -10.09 16.31
CA TRP A 36 -7.34 -8.90 16.67
C TRP A 36 -8.24 -7.68 16.94
N LYS A 37 -7.80 -6.77 17.81
CA LYS A 37 -8.49 -5.49 18.06
C LYS A 37 -8.12 -4.45 16.99
N TRP A 38 -9.01 -3.51 16.72
CA TRP A 38 -8.85 -2.55 15.62
C TRP A 38 -7.58 -1.69 15.75
N GLU A 39 -7.23 -1.28 16.97
CA GLU A 39 -6.00 -0.54 17.27
C GLU A 39 -4.73 -1.37 17.05
N ASP A 40 -4.76 -2.67 17.38
CA ASP A 40 -3.64 -3.59 17.14
C ASP A 40 -3.43 -3.79 15.62
N ILE A 41 -4.52 -3.94 14.85
CA ILE A 41 -4.49 -4.04 13.38
C ILE A 41 -3.99 -2.75 12.74
N ALA A 42 -4.44 -1.58 13.22
CA ALA A 42 -4.01 -0.28 12.71
C ALA A 42 -2.48 -0.10 12.85
N ALA A 43 -1.94 -0.42 14.03
CA ALA A 43 -0.50 -0.42 14.27
C ALA A 43 0.24 -1.48 13.43
N GLU A 44 -0.36 -2.65 13.21
CA GLU A 44 0.21 -3.74 12.40
C GLU A 44 0.27 -3.41 10.90
N CYS A 45 -0.73 -2.68 10.38
CA CYS A 45 -0.73 -2.14 9.03
C CYS A 45 0.49 -1.25 8.79
N GLU A 46 0.73 -0.29 9.68
CA GLU A 46 1.81 0.69 9.59
C GLU A 46 3.19 0.07 9.84
N ARG A 47 3.36 -0.65 10.95
CA ARG A 47 4.68 -1.15 11.40
C ARG A 47 5.16 -2.40 10.69
N PHE A 48 4.28 -3.11 9.96
CA PHE A 48 4.62 -4.42 9.41
C PHE A 48 4.00 -4.74 8.05
N LEU A 49 2.67 -4.70 7.90
CA LEU A 49 2.01 -5.20 6.67
C LEU A 49 2.32 -4.34 5.45
N GLY A 50 2.22 -3.02 5.59
CA GLY A 50 2.59 -2.06 4.53
C GLY A 50 4.07 -2.18 4.13
N PRO A 51 5.03 -2.08 5.07
CA PRO A 51 6.46 -2.27 4.82
C PRO A 51 6.85 -3.64 4.24
N ASN A 52 6.05 -4.69 4.44
CA ASN A 52 6.28 -6.01 3.84
C ASN A 52 5.49 -6.26 2.54
N GLY A 53 4.69 -5.29 2.09
CA GLY A 53 3.95 -5.37 0.83
C GLY A 53 2.75 -6.31 0.85
N PHE A 54 2.17 -6.57 2.02
CA PHE A 54 0.85 -7.20 2.12
C PHE A 54 -0.21 -6.24 1.56
N ALA A 55 -1.20 -6.77 0.83
CA ALA A 55 -2.21 -5.95 0.17
C ALA A 55 -3.45 -5.67 1.02
N GLY A 56 -3.75 -6.49 2.02
CA GLY A 56 -4.88 -6.24 2.92
C GLY A 56 -5.05 -7.20 4.09
N VAL A 57 -6.10 -6.96 4.87
CA VAL A 57 -6.46 -7.68 6.09
C VAL A 57 -7.93 -8.11 6.01
N GLN A 58 -8.21 -9.42 6.16
CA GLN A 58 -9.53 -9.87 6.61
C GLN A 58 -9.60 -9.67 8.12
N VAL A 59 -10.65 -9.02 8.60
CA VAL A 59 -10.92 -8.84 10.03
C VAL A 59 -12.14 -9.66 10.44
N SER A 60 -12.12 -10.25 11.65
CA SER A 60 -13.26 -10.98 12.21
C SER A 60 -14.53 -10.11 12.30
N PRO A 61 -15.74 -10.70 12.46
CA PRO A 61 -16.98 -9.96 12.40
C PRO A 61 -16.98 -8.69 13.26
N PRO A 62 -17.29 -7.51 12.67
CA PRO A 62 -17.22 -6.23 13.36
C PRO A 62 -18.56 -5.77 13.94
N ASN A 63 -19.66 -6.40 13.55
CA ASN A 63 -21.00 -6.13 14.08
C ASN A 63 -21.23 -6.80 15.44
N GLU A 64 -22.20 -6.26 16.17
CA GLU A 64 -22.57 -6.72 17.51
C GLU A 64 -22.99 -8.19 17.51
N ASN A 65 -22.33 -8.96 18.38
CA ASN A 65 -22.54 -10.39 18.56
C ASN A 65 -23.03 -10.69 19.97
N VAL A 66 -23.69 -11.84 20.17
CA VAL A 66 -24.12 -12.29 21.50
C VAL A 66 -22.90 -12.64 22.38
N ILE A 67 -22.97 -12.34 23.66
CA ILE A 67 -21.94 -12.68 24.65
C ILE A 67 -22.17 -14.12 25.13
N VAL A 68 -21.24 -15.03 24.83
CA VAL A 68 -21.36 -16.45 25.19
C VAL A 68 -20.46 -16.79 26.38
N THR A 69 -20.91 -17.63 27.32
CA THR A 69 -20.12 -18.06 28.48
C THR A 69 -18.73 -18.59 28.05
N ASN A 70 -17.67 -18.14 28.73
CA ASN A 70 -16.26 -18.41 28.40
C ASN A 70 -15.73 -17.78 27.09
N ARG A 71 -16.53 -16.94 26.42
CA ARG A 71 -16.17 -16.15 25.23
C ARG A 71 -15.50 -16.93 24.08
N PRO A 72 -16.06 -18.07 23.63
CA PRO A 72 -15.55 -18.84 22.49
C PRO A 72 -15.42 -17.96 21.24
N TRP A 73 -14.48 -18.28 20.35
CA TRP A 73 -14.27 -17.51 19.10
C TRP A 73 -15.52 -17.44 18.22
N TRP A 74 -16.33 -18.51 18.22
CA TRP A 74 -17.54 -18.60 17.42
C TRP A 74 -18.68 -17.69 17.93
N GLU A 75 -18.53 -17.03 19.08
CA GLU A 75 -19.53 -16.05 19.55
C GLU A 75 -19.76 -14.93 18.54
N ARG A 76 -18.74 -14.58 17.74
CA ARG A 76 -18.82 -13.54 16.69
C ARG A 76 -19.72 -13.92 15.53
N TYR A 77 -19.93 -15.22 15.31
CA TYR A 77 -20.75 -15.77 14.23
C TYR A 77 -22.19 -15.99 14.70
N GLN A 78 -22.60 -15.18 15.69
CA GLN A 78 -23.95 -15.14 16.23
C GLN A 78 -24.38 -13.66 16.39
N PRO A 79 -24.78 -13.00 15.29
CA PRO A 79 -25.17 -11.59 15.29
C PRO A 79 -26.39 -11.32 16.17
N ILE A 80 -26.38 -10.18 16.87
CA ILE A 80 -27.55 -9.68 17.61
C ILE A 80 -27.97 -8.28 17.15
N SER A 81 -27.06 -7.51 16.55
CA SER A 81 -27.38 -6.34 15.74
C SER A 81 -26.29 -6.05 14.70
N TYR A 82 -26.49 -5.04 13.86
CA TYR A 82 -25.48 -4.54 12.91
C TYR A 82 -24.65 -3.34 13.45
N ARG A 83 -24.77 -3.00 14.75
CA ARG A 83 -23.93 -1.96 15.39
C ARG A 83 -22.46 -2.39 15.41
N ILE A 84 -21.53 -1.49 15.11
CA ILE A 84 -20.09 -1.82 15.10
C ILE A 84 -19.52 -1.70 16.53
N VAL A 85 -19.80 -2.70 17.37
CA VAL A 85 -19.30 -2.79 18.76
C VAL A 85 -19.04 -4.26 19.12
N THR A 86 -17.77 -4.65 19.25
CA THR A 86 -17.35 -6.03 19.60
C THR A 86 -16.16 -6.01 20.57
N ARG A 87 -15.67 -7.21 20.97
CA ARG A 87 -14.39 -7.33 21.71
C ARG A 87 -13.18 -6.75 20.98
N SER A 88 -13.25 -6.51 19.67
CA SER A 88 -12.19 -5.84 18.91
C SER A 88 -12.19 -4.31 19.05
N GLY A 89 -13.28 -3.71 19.55
CA GLY A 89 -13.45 -2.26 19.67
C GLY A 89 -14.79 -1.77 19.11
N ASN A 90 -14.95 -0.46 19.13
CA ASN A 90 -16.12 0.26 18.64
C ASN A 90 -15.94 0.81 17.20
N GLU A 91 -16.98 1.45 16.67
CA GLU A 91 -17.04 2.04 15.34
C GLU A 91 -15.95 3.10 15.08
N GLN A 92 -15.63 3.94 16.06
CA GLN A 92 -14.56 4.94 15.93
C GLN A 92 -13.17 4.29 15.81
N GLN A 93 -12.93 3.22 16.58
CA GLN A 93 -11.70 2.44 16.51
C GLN A 93 -11.62 1.66 15.19
N PHE A 94 -12.74 1.14 14.69
CA PHE A 94 -12.83 0.49 13.37
C PHE A 94 -12.52 1.48 12.25
N ALA A 95 -13.14 2.67 12.28
CA ALA A 95 -12.89 3.74 11.31
C ALA A 95 -11.42 4.21 11.33
N ASN A 96 -10.81 4.36 12.52
CA ASN A 96 -9.40 4.71 12.67
C ASN A 96 -8.48 3.65 12.05
N MET A 97 -8.77 2.37 12.28
CA MET A 97 -8.05 1.25 11.66
C MET A 97 -8.17 1.28 10.13
N VAL A 98 -9.39 1.39 9.60
CA VAL A 98 -9.62 1.40 8.15
C VAL A 98 -8.95 2.60 7.48
N TYR A 99 -8.98 3.78 8.10
CA TYR A 99 -8.27 4.97 7.62
C TYR A 99 -6.74 4.76 7.59
N ARG A 100 -6.13 4.38 8.73
CA ARG A 100 -4.68 4.18 8.86
C ARG A 100 -4.15 3.10 7.93
N CYS A 101 -4.83 1.94 7.87
CA CYS A 101 -4.47 0.85 6.98
C CYS A 101 -4.53 1.26 5.51
N ASN A 102 -5.59 1.95 5.06
CA ASN A 102 -5.69 2.42 3.67
C ASN A 102 -4.59 3.44 3.33
N ASN A 103 -4.24 4.36 4.25
CA ASN A 103 -3.17 5.34 4.03
C ASN A 103 -1.79 4.68 3.82
N VAL A 104 -1.50 3.58 4.53
CA VAL A 104 -0.30 2.76 4.26
C VAL A 104 -0.51 1.69 3.18
N GLY A 105 -1.58 1.77 2.40
CA GLY A 105 -1.87 0.93 1.23
C GLY A 105 -2.34 -0.49 1.52
N VAL A 106 -2.83 -0.76 2.73
CA VAL A 106 -3.33 -2.05 3.21
C VAL A 106 -4.87 -2.00 3.28
N ARG A 107 -5.56 -2.74 2.42
CA ARG A 107 -7.02 -2.74 2.35
C ARG A 107 -7.66 -3.56 3.48
N ILE A 108 -8.86 -3.17 3.93
CA ILE A 108 -9.62 -3.92 4.94
C ILE A 108 -10.82 -4.63 4.30
N TYR A 109 -11.04 -5.89 4.70
CA TYR A 109 -12.21 -6.68 4.34
C TYR A 109 -12.86 -7.24 5.62
N PRO A 110 -13.92 -6.62 6.16
CA PRO A 110 -14.70 -7.22 7.23
C PRO A 110 -15.33 -8.55 6.82
N ASP A 111 -15.34 -9.46 7.78
CA ASP A 111 -16.18 -10.64 7.78
C ASP A 111 -17.63 -10.24 8.07
N ILE A 112 -18.58 -10.66 7.23
CA ILE A 112 -20.00 -10.29 7.36
C ILE A 112 -20.88 -11.53 7.51
N VAL A 113 -21.56 -11.60 8.65
CA VAL A 113 -22.47 -12.68 9.02
C VAL A 113 -23.90 -12.20 8.77
N ILE A 114 -24.42 -12.55 7.59
CA ILE A 114 -25.71 -12.06 7.07
C ILE A 114 -26.70 -13.19 6.71
N ASN A 115 -26.29 -14.44 6.93
CA ASN A 115 -27.17 -15.61 6.78
C ASN A 115 -28.18 -15.72 7.94
N HIS A 116 -27.72 -15.52 9.16
CA HIS A 116 -28.44 -15.90 10.38
C HIS A 116 -28.19 -14.90 11.52
N MET A 117 -28.99 -15.02 12.59
CA MET A 117 -28.81 -14.30 13.85
C MET A 117 -28.41 -15.27 14.98
N ALA A 118 -28.17 -14.74 16.18
CA ALA A 118 -27.76 -15.52 17.35
C ALA A 118 -28.81 -16.55 17.79
N ALA A 119 -28.35 -17.77 18.11
CA ALA A 119 -29.16 -18.81 18.73
C ALA A 119 -29.44 -18.51 20.22
N SER A 120 -30.23 -19.36 20.88
CA SER A 120 -30.64 -19.16 22.27
C SER A 120 -29.51 -19.49 23.26
N HIS A 121 -29.02 -18.47 23.97
CA HIS A 121 -28.06 -18.59 25.08
C HIS A 121 -28.72 -18.34 26.44
N PRO A 122 -28.07 -18.71 27.57
CA PRO A 122 -28.58 -18.41 28.92
C PRO A 122 -28.79 -16.92 29.20
N VAL A 123 -28.08 -16.03 28.48
CA VAL A 123 -28.22 -14.58 28.53
C VAL A 123 -28.16 -14.05 27.10
N MET A 124 -29.27 -13.49 26.61
CA MET A 124 -29.34 -12.86 25.28
C MET A 124 -28.97 -11.37 25.36
N ILE A 125 -27.68 -11.08 25.60
CA ILE A 125 -27.12 -9.72 25.60
C ILE A 125 -25.94 -9.66 24.62
N GLY A 126 -25.90 -8.58 23.85
CA GLY A 126 -24.86 -8.30 22.86
C GLY A 126 -23.66 -7.53 23.40
N THR A 127 -22.57 -7.55 22.65
CA THR A 127 -21.35 -6.77 22.93
C THR A 127 -21.53 -5.25 22.97
N GLY A 128 -22.65 -4.73 22.44
CA GLY A 128 -23.07 -3.33 22.48
C GLY A 128 -24.35 -3.11 23.32
N GLY A 129 -24.71 -4.07 24.18
CA GLY A 129 -25.85 -3.99 25.10
C GLY A 129 -27.22 -4.24 24.49
N SER A 130 -27.32 -4.64 23.21
CA SER A 130 -28.59 -5.05 22.61
C SER A 130 -29.11 -6.35 23.23
N THR A 131 -30.43 -6.56 23.22
CA THR A 131 -31.07 -7.80 23.65
C THR A 131 -31.87 -8.42 22.51
N ALA A 132 -32.22 -9.71 22.63
CA ALA A 132 -33.06 -10.42 21.67
C ALA A 132 -33.92 -11.49 22.37
N ASN A 133 -35.10 -11.76 21.81
CA ASN A 133 -35.96 -12.88 22.18
C ASN A 133 -36.01 -13.89 21.03
N VAL A 134 -35.06 -14.83 21.06
CA VAL A 134 -34.86 -15.86 20.03
C VAL A 134 -36.12 -16.71 19.81
N GLY A 135 -36.88 -17.00 20.86
CA GLY A 135 -38.13 -17.79 20.77
C GLY A 135 -39.22 -17.12 19.93
N ASN A 136 -39.27 -15.78 19.95
CA ASN A 136 -40.15 -14.98 19.10
C ASN A 136 -39.48 -14.50 17.79
N ARG A 137 -38.22 -14.88 17.55
CA ARG A 137 -37.36 -14.37 16.47
C ARG A 137 -37.28 -12.83 16.45
N ASP A 138 -37.23 -12.23 17.63
CA ASP A 138 -37.25 -10.78 17.86
C ASP A 138 -35.84 -10.26 18.18
N TYR A 139 -35.29 -9.43 17.29
CA TYR A 139 -33.97 -8.81 17.39
C TYR A 139 -34.13 -7.29 17.24
N PRO A 140 -34.64 -6.59 18.26
CA PRO A 140 -35.17 -5.21 18.14
C PRO A 140 -34.11 -4.14 17.84
N ALA A 141 -32.82 -4.49 17.89
CA ALA A 141 -31.72 -3.58 17.57
C ALA A 141 -31.42 -3.45 16.06
N VAL A 142 -32.06 -4.26 15.19
CA VAL A 142 -31.92 -4.17 13.72
C VAL A 142 -32.99 -3.28 13.06
N PRO A 143 -34.30 -3.39 13.35
CA PRO A 143 -35.02 -4.50 14.00
C PRO A 143 -35.37 -5.64 13.02
N TYR A 144 -35.41 -6.87 13.56
CA TYR A 144 -36.00 -8.05 12.90
C TYR A 144 -37.05 -8.72 13.79
N SER A 145 -37.99 -9.40 13.14
CA SER A 145 -39.16 -10.09 13.70
C SER A 145 -39.32 -11.48 13.08
N ILE A 146 -40.26 -12.29 13.56
CA ILE A 146 -40.63 -13.59 12.96
C ILE A 146 -40.93 -13.58 11.45
N HIS A 147 -41.25 -12.42 10.85
CA HIS A 147 -41.50 -12.29 9.40
C HIS A 147 -40.21 -12.16 8.57
N ASP A 148 -39.07 -11.96 9.22
CA ASP A 148 -37.76 -11.72 8.60
C ASP A 148 -36.88 -12.97 8.54
N PHE A 149 -37.40 -14.11 9.03
CA PHE A 149 -36.71 -15.41 9.07
C PHE A 149 -37.41 -16.44 8.18
N ASN A 150 -36.67 -17.48 7.80
CA ASN A 150 -37.24 -18.67 7.18
C ASN A 150 -38.00 -19.51 8.23
N PRO A 151 -38.98 -20.34 7.82
CA PRO A 151 -39.69 -21.23 8.74
C PRO A 151 -38.73 -22.19 9.45
N SER A 152 -38.84 -22.32 10.77
CA SER A 152 -37.88 -23.07 11.58
C SER A 152 -37.80 -24.56 11.20
N CYS A 153 -36.63 -24.97 10.74
CA CYS A 153 -36.24 -26.35 10.44
C CYS A 153 -34.71 -26.49 10.60
N PRO A 154 -34.17 -27.68 10.93
CA PRO A 154 -32.73 -27.92 10.94
C PRO A 154 -32.20 -28.34 9.56
N ILE A 155 -30.92 -28.09 9.27
CA ILE A 155 -30.21 -28.73 8.14
C ILE A 155 -29.81 -30.16 8.53
N THR A 156 -30.22 -31.16 7.75
CA THR A 156 -29.87 -32.59 7.98
C THR A 156 -29.41 -33.34 6.72
N ASN A 157 -29.62 -32.78 5.53
CA ASN A 157 -29.26 -33.39 4.25
C ASN A 157 -28.65 -32.34 3.29
N TYR A 158 -27.34 -32.37 3.09
CA TYR A 158 -26.64 -31.49 2.13
C TYR A 158 -26.93 -31.80 0.65
N ASN A 159 -27.73 -32.84 0.36
CA ASN A 159 -28.29 -33.08 -0.97
C ASN A 159 -29.72 -32.50 -1.15
N ASP A 160 -30.29 -31.84 -0.13
CA ASP A 160 -31.49 -31.00 -0.30
C ASP A 160 -31.11 -29.51 -0.35
N ARG A 161 -31.15 -28.96 -1.56
CA ARG A 161 -30.88 -27.54 -1.85
C ARG A 161 -31.79 -26.57 -1.07
N TYR A 162 -33.05 -26.92 -0.85
CA TYR A 162 -33.98 -26.06 -0.11
C TYR A 162 -33.67 -26.12 1.38
N GLN A 163 -33.37 -27.32 1.91
CA GLN A 163 -32.99 -27.45 3.30
C GLN A 163 -31.69 -26.69 3.60
N VAL A 164 -30.66 -26.80 2.76
CA VAL A 164 -29.37 -26.12 3.00
C VAL A 164 -29.49 -24.59 2.98
N ARG A 165 -30.51 -24.01 2.33
CA ARG A 165 -30.68 -22.55 2.16
C ARG A 165 -31.88 -21.90 2.86
N ASN A 166 -32.76 -22.68 3.47
CA ASN A 166 -33.96 -22.19 4.15
C ASN A 166 -34.10 -22.76 5.58
N CYS A 167 -33.11 -23.49 6.08
CA CYS A 167 -33.14 -24.12 7.41
C CYS A 167 -31.90 -23.72 8.22
N GLU A 168 -32.07 -23.76 9.54
CA GLU A 168 -31.15 -23.29 10.56
C GLU A 168 -29.86 -24.12 10.58
N LEU A 169 -28.77 -23.51 10.12
CA LEU A 169 -27.42 -24.03 10.27
C LEU A 169 -27.12 -24.18 11.77
N VAL A 170 -26.99 -25.42 12.24
CA VAL A 170 -26.79 -25.79 13.65
C VAL A 170 -27.74 -25.11 14.67
N GLY A 171 -28.96 -24.75 14.24
CA GLY A 171 -29.95 -24.07 15.08
C GLY A 171 -29.77 -22.55 15.21
N LEU A 172 -28.94 -21.94 14.34
CA LEU A 172 -28.85 -20.49 14.18
C LEU A 172 -30.07 -19.98 13.39
N PRO A 173 -30.88 -19.05 13.94
CA PRO A 173 -32.05 -18.49 13.27
C PRO A 173 -31.75 -17.90 11.88
N ASP A 174 -32.26 -18.57 10.86
CA ASP A 174 -31.97 -18.34 9.45
C ASP A 174 -32.79 -17.17 8.87
N LEU A 175 -32.14 -16.10 8.41
CA LEU A 175 -32.79 -14.92 7.86
C LEU A 175 -33.33 -15.22 6.46
N ASN A 176 -34.50 -14.68 6.11
CA ASN A 176 -35.07 -14.80 4.78
C ASN A 176 -34.59 -13.63 3.90
N GLN A 177 -33.44 -13.78 3.23
CA GLN A 177 -32.93 -12.74 2.31
C GLN A 177 -33.79 -12.58 1.05
N GLY A 178 -34.85 -13.37 0.86
CA GLY A 178 -35.91 -13.12 -0.11
C GLY A 178 -36.78 -11.91 0.24
N VAL A 179 -36.89 -11.57 1.54
CA VAL A 179 -37.68 -10.44 2.06
C VAL A 179 -36.97 -9.11 1.82
N ALA A 180 -37.68 -8.13 1.27
CA ALA A 180 -37.11 -6.82 0.95
C ALA A 180 -36.52 -6.10 2.18
N TRP A 181 -37.20 -6.15 3.33
CA TRP A 181 -36.72 -5.56 4.59
C TRP A 181 -35.38 -6.14 5.05
N VAL A 182 -35.19 -7.46 4.95
CA VAL A 182 -33.92 -8.15 5.26
C VAL A 182 -32.81 -7.66 4.32
N ARG A 183 -33.07 -7.60 3.01
CA ARG A 183 -32.11 -7.03 2.05
C ARG A 183 -31.79 -5.56 2.36
N ASP A 184 -32.78 -4.77 2.78
CA ASP A 184 -32.60 -3.35 3.10
C ASP A 184 -31.68 -3.16 4.33
N ARG A 185 -31.93 -3.89 5.42
CA ARG A 185 -31.10 -3.83 6.64
C ARG A 185 -29.68 -4.35 6.41
N ILE A 186 -29.53 -5.42 5.61
CA ILE A 186 -28.20 -5.91 5.21
C ILE A 186 -27.47 -4.85 4.36
N VAL A 187 -28.11 -4.31 3.32
CA VAL A 187 -27.48 -3.28 2.46
C VAL A 187 -27.09 -2.05 3.28
N GLU A 188 -27.92 -1.59 4.21
CA GLU A 188 -27.62 -0.46 5.12
C GLU A 188 -26.35 -0.70 5.97
N TYR A 189 -26.19 -1.91 6.52
CA TYR A 189 -25.00 -2.33 7.26
C TYR A 189 -23.73 -2.32 6.38
N LEU A 190 -23.80 -2.90 5.18
CA LEU A 190 -22.67 -2.93 4.25
C LEU A 190 -22.31 -1.52 3.73
N ASP A 191 -23.33 -0.69 3.49
CA ASP A 191 -23.18 0.70 3.08
C ASP A 191 -22.45 1.54 4.12
N ASN A 192 -22.69 1.31 5.42
CA ASN A 192 -21.94 1.95 6.49
C ASN A 192 -20.47 1.51 6.47
N LEU A 193 -20.20 0.21 6.38
CA LEU A 193 -18.82 -0.30 6.30
C LEU A 193 -18.06 0.27 5.07
N VAL A 194 -18.71 0.41 3.91
CA VAL A 194 -18.10 1.08 2.74
C VAL A 194 -17.88 2.57 2.98
N ALA A 195 -18.78 3.26 3.68
CA ALA A 195 -18.59 4.66 4.06
C ALA A 195 -17.34 4.85 4.93
N LEU A 196 -17.11 3.93 5.87
CA LEU A 196 -15.91 3.89 6.73
C LEU A 196 -14.63 3.46 5.99
N GLY A 197 -14.72 3.08 4.70
CA GLY A 197 -13.57 2.90 3.80
C GLY A 197 -13.10 1.45 3.58
N VAL A 198 -13.90 0.43 3.88
CA VAL A 198 -13.51 -0.96 3.59
C VAL A 198 -13.48 -1.22 2.08
N ALA A 199 -12.62 -2.13 1.62
CA ALA A 199 -12.48 -2.45 0.20
C ALA A 199 -13.45 -3.53 -0.30
N GLY A 200 -14.12 -4.24 0.61
CA GLY A 200 -14.91 -5.42 0.30
C GLY A 200 -15.20 -6.29 1.53
N PHE A 201 -15.62 -7.53 1.30
CA PHE A 201 -16.27 -8.37 2.32
C PHE A 201 -15.91 -9.85 2.17
N ARG A 202 -15.63 -10.54 3.29
CA ARG A 202 -15.79 -12.01 3.36
C ARG A 202 -17.23 -12.30 3.73
N VAL A 203 -17.95 -13.01 2.87
CA VAL A 203 -19.36 -13.35 3.13
C VAL A 203 -19.44 -14.72 3.79
N ASP A 204 -19.82 -14.73 5.07
CA ASP A 204 -20.01 -15.93 5.87
C ASP A 204 -21.10 -16.84 5.30
N ALA A 205 -20.93 -18.15 5.46
CA ALA A 205 -21.95 -19.16 5.18
C ALA A 205 -22.64 -19.05 3.80
N ALA A 206 -22.02 -18.45 2.78
CA ALA A 206 -22.70 -18.09 1.53
C ALA A 206 -23.35 -19.29 0.78
N LYS A 207 -22.87 -20.53 0.98
CA LYS A 207 -23.57 -21.77 0.57
C LYS A 207 -25.06 -21.78 0.98
N HIS A 208 -25.34 -21.29 2.18
CA HIS A 208 -26.63 -21.30 2.86
C HIS A 208 -27.53 -20.11 2.47
N MET A 209 -27.04 -19.16 1.67
CA MET A 209 -27.86 -18.10 1.08
C MET A 209 -28.11 -18.36 -0.42
N TRP A 210 -29.24 -17.87 -0.94
CA TRP A 210 -29.54 -17.99 -2.37
C TRP A 210 -28.69 -17.03 -3.22
N PRO A 211 -28.07 -17.52 -4.31
CA PRO A 211 -27.30 -16.69 -5.25
C PRO A 211 -28.01 -15.42 -5.71
N GLY A 212 -29.30 -15.49 -6.03
CA GLY A 212 -30.08 -14.33 -6.49
C GLY A 212 -30.33 -13.28 -5.40
N ASP A 213 -30.44 -13.68 -4.13
CA ASP A 213 -30.59 -12.73 -3.03
C ASP A 213 -29.27 -12.00 -2.75
N LEU A 214 -28.15 -12.74 -2.80
CA LEU A 214 -26.81 -12.18 -2.70
C LEU A 214 -26.50 -11.21 -3.85
N GLU A 215 -26.83 -11.58 -5.10
CA GLU A 215 -26.64 -10.71 -6.26
C GLU A 215 -27.45 -9.41 -6.15
N ILE A 216 -28.69 -9.46 -5.64
CA ILE A 216 -29.50 -8.27 -5.34
C ILE A 216 -28.86 -7.43 -4.22
N ILE A 217 -28.31 -8.05 -3.17
CA ILE A 217 -27.64 -7.33 -2.07
C ILE A 217 -26.35 -6.65 -2.60
N TYR A 218 -25.44 -7.39 -3.22
CA TYR A 218 -24.15 -6.87 -3.71
C TYR A 218 -24.33 -5.81 -4.80
N GLY A 219 -25.35 -5.94 -5.64
CA GLY A 219 -25.73 -4.95 -6.65
C GLY A 219 -26.27 -3.64 -6.06
N ARG A 220 -26.76 -3.66 -4.81
CA ARG A 220 -27.34 -2.49 -4.12
C ARG A 220 -26.38 -1.74 -3.19
N VAL A 221 -25.31 -2.38 -2.69
CA VAL A 221 -24.29 -1.70 -1.88
C VAL A 221 -23.69 -0.52 -2.67
N ARG A 222 -23.30 0.57 -2.01
CA ARG A 222 -22.67 1.75 -2.64
C ARG A 222 -21.30 1.48 -3.25
N GLU A 223 -20.83 2.45 -4.05
CA GLU A 223 -19.46 2.50 -4.57
C GLU A 223 -18.45 2.80 -3.46
N LEU A 224 -17.19 2.38 -3.63
CA LEU A 224 -16.14 2.55 -2.63
C LEU A 224 -15.79 4.03 -2.39
N ASN A 225 -15.56 4.37 -1.12
CA ASN A 225 -15.31 5.75 -0.71
C ASN A 225 -13.94 6.26 -1.20
N VAL A 226 -13.95 7.11 -2.23
CA VAL A 226 -12.74 7.67 -2.89
C VAL A 226 -11.76 8.37 -1.93
N VAL A 227 -12.23 8.85 -0.77
CA VAL A 227 -11.37 9.45 0.29
C VAL A 227 -10.32 8.46 0.79
N HIS A 228 -10.59 7.15 0.75
CA HIS A 228 -9.64 6.09 1.14
C HIS A 228 -8.77 5.61 -0.03
N GLY A 229 -8.63 6.42 -1.09
CA GLY A 229 -7.77 6.13 -2.24
C GLY A 229 -8.29 4.98 -3.10
N PHE A 230 -9.62 4.91 -3.30
CA PHE A 230 -10.25 4.03 -4.30
C PHE A 230 -10.59 4.81 -5.57
N PRO A 231 -10.58 4.18 -6.76
CA PRO A 231 -11.06 4.80 -7.99
C PRO A 231 -12.55 5.18 -7.92
N VAL A 232 -12.94 6.23 -8.66
CA VAL A 232 -14.36 6.54 -8.91
C VAL A 232 -15.02 5.33 -9.59
N HIS A 233 -16.25 4.99 -9.19
CA HIS A 233 -17.00 3.80 -9.63
C HIS A 233 -16.38 2.44 -9.26
N ALA A 234 -15.43 2.39 -8.33
CA ALA A 234 -14.98 1.13 -7.74
C ALA A 234 -16.12 0.46 -6.95
N ARG A 235 -16.33 -0.84 -7.16
CA ARG A 235 -17.33 -1.66 -6.44
C ARG A 235 -16.65 -2.47 -5.34
N PRO A 236 -17.30 -2.73 -4.19
CA PRO A 236 -16.71 -3.57 -3.15
C PRO A 236 -16.34 -4.97 -3.65
N PHE A 237 -15.18 -5.47 -3.23
CA PHE A 237 -14.75 -6.85 -3.49
C PHE A 237 -15.60 -7.83 -2.69
N PHE A 238 -16.21 -8.83 -3.32
CA PHE A 238 -16.94 -9.88 -2.59
C PHE A 238 -16.24 -11.23 -2.74
N PHE A 239 -15.83 -11.84 -1.61
CA PHE A 239 -15.37 -13.22 -1.59
C PHE A 239 -16.19 -14.06 -0.62
N GLN A 240 -16.71 -15.17 -1.13
CA GLN A 240 -17.88 -15.85 -0.57
C GLN A 240 -17.50 -17.22 -0.03
N GLU A 241 -18.00 -17.56 1.16
CA GLU A 241 -17.80 -18.89 1.71
C GLU A 241 -18.74 -19.93 1.08
N VAL A 242 -18.16 -20.76 0.20
CA VAL A 242 -18.85 -21.93 -0.32
C VAL A 242 -17.93 -23.15 -0.18
N ILE A 243 -18.20 -23.92 0.87
CA ILE A 243 -17.48 -25.16 1.19
C ILE A 243 -17.91 -26.26 0.20
N ASP A 244 -17.28 -26.31 -0.98
CA ASP A 244 -17.57 -27.31 -2.02
C ASP A 244 -16.32 -28.16 -2.33
N LEU A 245 -16.34 -29.41 -1.86
CA LEU A 245 -15.38 -30.47 -2.21
C LEU A 245 -15.94 -31.45 -3.27
N GLY A 246 -17.15 -31.21 -3.78
CA GLY A 246 -17.95 -32.15 -4.56
C GLY A 246 -18.82 -33.08 -3.70
N GLY A 247 -19.90 -33.62 -4.28
CA GLY A 247 -20.78 -34.60 -3.63
C GLY A 247 -22.00 -34.04 -2.88
N GLU A 248 -22.28 -32.74 -3.03
CA GLU A 248 -23.46 -32.05 -2.48
C GLU A 248 -24.37 -31.48 -3.58
N ALA A 249 -25.60 -31.06 -3.22
CA ALA A 249 -26.55 -30.48 -4.17
C ALA A 249 -26.36 -28.97 -4.46
N ILE A 250 -25.36 -28.33 -3.87
CA ILE A 250 -24.96 -26.92 -4.11
C ILE A 250 -23.49 -26.89 -4.50
N SER A 251 -23.14 -26.10 -5.52
CA SER A 251 -21.75 -25.95 -5.96
C SER A 251 -21.24 -24.51 -5.89
N LYS A 252 -19.95 -24.36 -5.59
CA LYS A 252 -19.19 -23.09 -5.64
C LYS A 252 -19.37 -22.33 -6.97
N ASN A 253 -19.60 -23.05 -8.06
CA ASN A 253 -19.81 -22.48 -9.39
C ASN A 253 -21.00 -21.50 -9.44
N GLU A 254 -22.07 -21.74 -8.67
CA GLU A 254 -23.28 -20.89 -8.62
C GLU A 254 -23.00 -19.45 -8.18
N TYR A 255 -21.91 -19.21 -7.46
CA TYR A 255 -21.57 -17.94 -6.84
C TYR A 255 -20.50 -17.15 -7.62
N THR A 256 -19.92 -17.75 -8.66
CA THR A 256 -18.85 -17.16 -9.48
C THR A 256 -19.32 -16.09 -10.48
N GLY A 257 -20.63 -15.96 -10.67
CA GLY A 257 -21.25 -14.95 -11.52
C GLY A 257 -21.13 -13.53 -10.96
N PHE A 258 -21.13 -13.39 -9.64
CA PHE A 258 -21.23 -12.11 -8.92
C PHE A 258 -20.23 -11.93 -7.76
N GLY A 259 -19.33 -12.88 -7.52
CA GLY A 259 -18.18 -12.69 -6.62
C GLY A 259 -17.06 -13.71 -6.80
N VAL A 260 -15.98 -13.53 -6.03
CA VAL A 260 -14.97 -14.56 -5.79
C VAL A 260 -15.51 -15.57 -4.78
N VAL A 261 -14.96 -16.79 -4.75
CA VAL A 261 -15.38 -17.86 -3.83
C VAL A 261 -14.16 -18.49 -3.17
N THR A 262 -14.29 -18.89 -1.91
CA THR A 262 -13.30 -19.64 -1.14
C THR A 262 -13.08 -21.03 -1.76
N GLU A 263 -11.89 -21.32 -2.26
CA GLU A 263 -11.57 -22.62 -2.86
C GLU A 263 -11.12 -23.62 -1.78
N PHE A 264 -12.07 -24.18 -1.02
CA PHE A 264 -11.78 -25.16 0.03
C PHE A 264 -11.09 -26.43 -0.50
N LYS A 265 -11.27 -26.79 -1.78
CA LYS A 265 -10.55 -27.92 -2.36
C LYS A 265 -9.04 -27.66 -2.48
N PHE A 266 -8.62 -26.40 -2.69
CA PHE A 266 -7.20 -26.02 -2.64
C PHE A 266 -6.61 -26.34 -1.26
N SER A 267 -7.30 -25.93 -0.18
CA SER A 267 -6.88 -26.13 1.22
C SER A 267 -6.75 -27.64 1.57
N ALA A 268 -7.72 -28.46 1.14
CA ALA A 268 -7.66 -29.91 1.32
C ALA A 268 -6.53 -30.58 0.52
N GLU A 269 -6.40 -30.26 -0.77
CA GLU A 269 -5.41 -30.91 -1.66
C GLU A 269 -3.98 -30.46 -1.36
N ILE A 270 -3.73 -29.17 -1.07
CA ILE A 270 -2.38 -28.68 -0.73
C ILE A 270 -1.90 -29.30 0.58
N GLY A 271 -2.82 -29.48 1.54
CA GLY A 271 -2.61 -30.23 2.76
C GLY A 271 -2.24 -31.69 2.49
N ARG A 272 -3.05 -32.39 1.66
CA ARG A 272 -2.81 -33.79 1.26
C ARG A 272 -1.44 -33.99 0.62
N VAL A 273 -1.05 -33.16 -0.35
CA VAL A 273 0.26 -33.26 -1.01
C VAL A 273 1.41 -32.98 -0.04
N PHE A 274 1.40 -31.85 0.68
CA PHE A 274 2.53 -31.49 1.56
C PHE A 274 2.63 -32.34 2.84
N ARG A 275 1.55 -33.04 3.25
CA ARG A 275 1.62 -34.12 4.26
C ARG A 275 2.28 -35.41 3.76
N GLY A 276 2.51 -35.55 2.45
CA GLY A 276 3.04 -36.78 1.85
C GLY A 276 1.97 -37.82 1.48
N ASN A 277 0.69 -37.46 1.57
CA ASN A 277 -0.44 -38.28 1.08
C ASN A 277 -0.67 -38.10 -0.44
N ASP A 278 0.25 -37.38 -1.11
CA ASP A 278 0.50 -37.39 -2.55
C ASP A 278 1.97 -37.01 -2.82
N LEU A 279 2.39 -37.05 -4.09
CA LEU A 279 3.70 -36.60 -4.56
C LEU A 279 3.65 -35.13 -4.99
N LEU A 280 4.64 -34.33 -4.56
CA LEU A 280 4.86 -32.97 -5.07
C LEU A 280 4.95 -32.92 -6.61
N HIS A 281 5.45 -33.98 -7.24
CA HIS A 281 5.46 -34.17 -8.69
C HIS A 281 4.12 -33.83 -9.38
N HIS A 282 2.99 -34.22 -8.79
CA HIS A 282 1.68 -34.03 -9.40
C HIS A 282 1.23 -32.57 -9.44
N LEU A 283 1.84 -31.67 -8.66
CA LEU A 283 1.55 -30.22 -8.68
C LEU A 283 1.93 -29.52 -10.00
N SER A 284 2.50 -30.24 -10.97
CA SER A 284 2.89 -29.72 -12.29
C SER A 284 1.76 -29.05 -13.11
N ASN A 285 0.50 -29.38 -12.82
CA ASN A 285 -0.70 -28.79 -13.43
C ASN A 285 -1.66 -28.17 -12.39
N TRP A 286 -1.13 -27.76 -11.23
CA TRP A 286 -1.91 -27.22 -10.11
C TRP A 286 -2.78 -26.01 -10.51
N GLY A 287 -4.07 -26.07 -10.19
CA GLY A 287 -5.06 -25.09 -10.62
C GLY A 287 -6.35 -25.75 -11.11
N GLU A 288 -6.96 -25.20 -12.16
CA GLU A 288 -8.26 -25.64 -12.71
C GLU A 288 -8.29 -27.15 -13.07
N ALA A 289 -7.16 -27.73 -13.50
CA ALA A 289 -7.05 -29.16 -13.80
C ALA A 289 -7.26 -30.09 -12.57
N TRP A 290 -7.18 -29.56 -11.35
CA TRP A 290 -7.49 -30.28 -10.10
C TRP A 290 -8.98 -30.18 -9.70
N GLY A 291 -9.83 -29.57 -10.53
CA GLY A 291 -11.23 -29.27 -10.20
C GLY A 291 -11.39 -28.05 -9.30
N PHE A 292 -10.43 -27.12 -9.36
CA PHE A 292 -10.56 -25.80 -8.74
C PHE A 292 -11.29 -24.84 -9.68
N LEU A 293 -11.85 -23.78 -9.10
CA LEU A 293 -12.41 -22.66 -9.84
C LEU A 293 -11.38 -21.95 -10.73
N PRO A 294 -11.82 -21.17 -11.73
CA PRO A 294 -10.95 -20.28 -12.49
C PRO A 294 -10.07 -19.41 -11.59
N SER A 295 -8.81 -19.19 -11.98
CA SER A 295 -7.85 -18.47 -11.12
C SER A 295 -8.27 -17.05 -10.72
N ASN A 296 -9.18 -16.40 -11.47
CA ASN A 296 -9.76 -15.09 -11.19
C ASN A 296 -11.14 -15.15 -10.50
N ARG A 297 -11.49 -16.31 -9.96
CA ARG A 297 -12.70 -16.61 -9.18
C ARG A 297 -12.40 -17.31 -7.85
N ALA A 298 -11.16 -17.74 -7.62
CA ALA A 298 -10.72 -18.45 -6.42
C ALA A 298 -9.97 -17.54 -5.44
N LEU A 299 -10.45 -17.45 -4.19
CA LEU A 299 -9.64 -17.07 -3.04
C LEU A 299 -9.10 -18.35 -2.39
N VAL A 300 -7.77 -18.44 -2.28
CA VAL A 300 -7.03 -19.65 -1.91
C VAL A 300 -6.28 -19.47 -0.59
N PHE A 301 -6.17 -20.54 0.19
CA PHE A 301 -5.52 -20.55 1.50
C PHE A 301 -5.07 -21.98 1.85
N VAL A 302 -4.08 -22.11 2.73
CA VAL A 302 -3.67 -23.41 3.27
C VAL A 302 -4.66 -23.85 4.35
N GLU A 303 -5.00 -22.95 5.28
CA GLU A 303 -6.03 -23.11 6.31
C GLU A 303 -6.96 -21.88 6.41
N ASN A 304 -8.07 -22.05 7.12
CA ASN A 304 -8.87 -20.96 7.66
C ASN A 304 -9.11 -21.15 9.18
N HIS A 305 -9.88 -20.24 9.78
CA HIS A 305 -10.13 -20.25 11.22
C HIS A 305 -10.96 -21.46 11.67
N ASP A 306 -11.89 -21.96 10.84
CA ASP A 306 -12.63 -23.20 11.12
C ASP A 306 -11.72 -24.43 11.01
N ASN A 307 -11.07 -24.60 9.86
CA ASN A 307 -10.44 -25.87 9.52
C ASN A 307 -9.06 -26.05 10.15
N GLU A 308 -8.42 -24.99 10.66
CA GLU A 308 -7.29 -25.16 11.59
C GLU A 308 -7.72 -25.83 12.92
N ARG A 309 -8.98 -25.66 13.32
CA ARG A 309 -9.62 -26.28 14.50
C ARG A 309 -10.30 -27.60 14.17
N GLY A 310 -10.37 -28.00 12.90
CA GLY A 310 -11.13 -29.18 12.45
C GLY A 310 -12.64 -28.94 12.26
N HIS A 311 -13.09 -27.69 12.32
CA HIS A 311 -14.46 -27.31 11.92
C HIS A 311 -14.49 -27.09 10.39
N GLY A 312 -15.66 -27.21 9.76
CA GLY A 312 -15.77 -27.10 8.31
C GLY A 312 -15.12 -28.29 7.57
N ALA A 313 -14.26 -28.02 6.58
CA ALA A 313 -13.85 -29.02 5.59
C ALA A 313 -12.32 -29.23 5.44
N GLY A 314 -11.98 -30.46 5.04
CA GLY A 314 -10.63 -30.94 4.74
C GLY A 314 -10.06 -31.92 5.78
N GLY A 315 -10.56 -31.87 7.02
CA GLY A 315 -10.21 -32.81 8.09
C GLY A 315 -8.71 -32.97 8.32
N ASP A 316 -8.24 -34.20 8.53
CA ASP A 316 -6.84 -34.54 8.82
C ASP A 316 -5.83 -34.09 7.74
N GLN A 317 -6.29 -33.67 6.55
CA GLN A 317 -5.40 -33.16 5.52
C GLN A 317 -4.93 -31.71 5.79
N ILE A 318 -5.69 -30.91 6.52
CA ILE A 318 -5.40 -29.46 6.70
C ILE A 318 -4.07 -29.25 7.42
N LEU A 319 -3.17 -28.47 6.80
CA LEU A 319 -1.90 -28.06 7.41
C LEU A 319 -2.08 -26.74 8.15
N THR A 320 -1.54 -26.65 9.37
CA THR A 320 -1.64 -25.47 10.23
C THR A 320 -0.28 -25.12 10.82
N TYR A 321 -0.18 -24.04 11.59
CA TYR A 321 1.02 -23.69 12.36
C TYR A 321 1.56 -24.85 13.23
N LYS A 322 0.71 -25.80 13.62
CA LYS A 322 1.07 -27.00 14.41
C LYS A 322 1.89 -28.03 13.61
N ASN A 323 1.97 -27.89 12.28
CA ASN A 323 2.80 -28.69 11.37
C ASN A 323 3.83 -27.79 10.64
N ALA A 324 4.53 -26.95 11.39
CA ALA A 324 5.28 -25.77 10.91
C ALA A 324 6.15 -25.97 9.65
N LYS A 325 6.89 -27.08 9.49
CA LYS A 325 7.74 -27.30 8.30
C LYS A 325 6.91 -27.49 7.03
N GLN A 326 6.01 -28.47 7.01
CA GLN A 326 5.11 -28.74 5.89
C GLN A 326 4.20 -27.52 5.61
N TYR A 327 3.75 -26.84 6.67
CA TYR A 327 2.94 -25.64 6.57
C TYR A 327 3.68 -24.47 5.88
N LYS A 328 4.90 -24.13 6.33
CA LYS A 328 5.74 -23.11 5.67
C LYS A 328 5.97 -23.43 4.19
N MET A 329 6.18 -24.71 3.86
CA MET A 329 6.33 -25.17 2.47
C MET A 329 5.04 -25.01 1.66
N ALA A 330 3.87 -25.38 2.19
CA ALA A 330 2.57 -25.22 1.53
C ALA A 330 2.21 -23.73 1.30
N VAL A 331 2.49 -22.85 2.27
CA VAL A 331 2.30 -21.40 2.13
C VAL A 331 3.27 -20.81 1.10
N ALA A 332 4.56 -21.21 1.12
CA ALA A 332 5.53 -20.79 0.12
C ALA A 332 5.15 -21.23 -1.30
N PHE A 333 4.63 -22.45 -1.48
CA PHE A 333 4.09 -22.90 -2.78
C PHE A 333 2.89 -22.05 -3.22
N THR A 334 1.94 -21.82 -2.31
CA THR A 334 0.75 -20.98 -2.53
C THR A 334 1.11 -19.56 -2.98
N LEU A 335 2.13 -18.97 -2.36
CA LEU A 335 2.58 -17.60 -2.68
C LEU A 335 3.45 -17.54 -3.95
N ALA A 336 4.26 -18.56 -4.23
CA ALA A 336 5.05 -18.63 -5.46
C ALA A 336 4.19 -18.91 -6.71
N HIS A 337 3.20 -19.80 -6.61
CA HIS A 337 2.37 -20.22 -7.74
C HIS A 337 1.37 -19.13 -8.16
N PRO A 338 1.19 -18.82 -9.46
CA PRO A 338 0.37 -17.67 -9.90
C PRO A 338 -1.14 -17.82 -9.63
N PHE A 339 -1.62 -19.03 -9.34
CA PHE A 339 -3.05 -19.31 -9.14
C PHE A 339 -3.65 -18.59 -7.92
N GLY A 340 -4.88 -18.11 -8.08
CA GLY A 340 -5.75 -17.58 -7.02
C GLY A 340 -5.34 -16.25 -6.37
N ILE A 341 -6.26 -15.71 -5.57
CA ILE A 341 -6.01 -14.60 -4.63
C ILE A 341 -5.64 -15.24 -3.28
N PRO A 342 -4.38 -15.17 -2.81
CA PRO A 342 -3.97 -15.86 -1.60
C PRO A 342 -4.40 -15.13 -0.33
N ARG A 343 -4.97 -15.86 0.61
CA ARG A 343 -5.16 -15.47 2.02
C ARG A 343 -4.25 -16.30 2.92
N ILE A 344 -3.65 -15.63 3.90
CA ILE A 344 -2.73 -16.17 4.89
C ILE A 344 -3.43 -16.06 6.25
N MET A 345 -3.47 -17.14 7.03
CA MET A 345 -4.03 -17.10 8.38
C MET A 345 -3.05 -16.44 9.36
N SER A 346 -3.55 -15.75 10.38
CA SER A 346 -2.78 -15.34 11.55
C SER A 346 -3.58 -15.68 12.81
N SER A 347 -3.20 -16.77 13.46
CA SER A 347 -3.96 -17.41 14.54
C SER A 347 -3.53 -16.92 15.93
N PHE A 348 -4.37 -17.16 16.92
CA PHE A 348 -3.92 -17.35 18.31
C PHE A 348 -3.67 -18.83 18.59
N ALA A 349 -2.84 -19.14 19.60
CA ALA A 349 -2.48 -20.50 19.95
C ALA A 349 -3.60 -21.17 20.76
N PHE A 350 -4.00 -22.38 20.37
CA PHE A 350 -5.10 -23.11 21.03
C PHE A 350 -4.82 -24.61 21.17
N THR A 351 -5.28 -25.18 22.28
CA THR A 351 -5.32 -26.62 22.56
C THR A 351 -6.74 -27.19 22.51
N ASN A 352 -7.76 -26.38 22.83
CA ASN A 352 -9.18 -26.66 22.70
C ASN A 352 -9.73 -25.94 21.44
N THR A 353 -10.58 -26.60 20.67
CA THR A 353 -11.22 -26.06 19.46
C THR A 353 -12.14 -24.88 19.76
N GLU A 354 -12.81 -24.90 20.91
CA GLU A 354 -13.82 -23.91 21.29
C GLU A 354 -13.24 -22.61 21.85
N ILE A 355 -11.95 -22.58 22.19
CA ILE A 355 -11.40 -21.48 23.00
C ILE A 355 -11.37 -20.15 22.23
N GLY A 356 -11.77 -19.07 22.91
CA GLY A 356 -11.59 -17.72 22.42
C GLY A 356 -10.12 -17.27 22.35
N PRO A 357 -9.89 -16.04 21.87
CA PRO A 357 -8.56 -15.43 21.86
C PRO A 357 -8.00 -15.20 23.29
N PRO A 358 -6.69 -14.94 23.43
CA PRO A 358 -6.08 -14.54 24.70
C PRO A 358 -6.84 -13.38 25.35
N MET A 359 -7.29 -13.56 26.60
CA MET A 359 -8.13 -12.59 27.29
C MET A 359 -7.77 -12.40 28.76
N ASP A 360 -8.08 -11.22 29.31
CA ASP A 360 -7.83 -10.86 30.71
C ASP A 360 -8.91 -11.44 31.67
N GLY A 361 -8.77 -11.16 32.97
CA GLY A 361 -9.74 -11.59 33.98
C GLY A 361 -11.14 -10.95 33.84
N ASN A 362 -11.27 -9.88 33.05
CA ASN A 362 -12.53 -9.24 32.68
C ASN A 362 -13.04 -9.71 31.32
N GLN A 363 -12.36 -10.68 30.69
CA GLN A 363 -12.65 -11.28 29.39
C GLN A 363 -12.44 -10.34 28.17
N ASN A 364 -11.65 -9.27 28.34
CA ASN A 364 -11.19 -8.38 27.26
C ASN A 364 -10.02 -9.03 26.49
N ILE A 365 -9.92 -8.76 25.18
CA ILE A 365 -8.83 -9.33 24.35
C ILE A 365 -7.48 -8.68 24.69
N ILE A 366 -6.49 -9.52 25.01
CA ILE A 366 -5.10 -9.14 25.26
C ILE A 366 -4.41 -8.89 23.91
N SER A 367 -3.91 -7.66 23.72
CA SER A 367 -3.18 -7.26 22.51
C SER A 367 -1.99 -8.18 22.20
N PRO A 368 -1.68 -8.44 20.92
CA PRO A 368 -0.40 -9.02 20.52
C PRO A 368 0.77 -8.11 20.90
N SER A 369 1.61 -8.57 21.82
CA SER A 369 2.95 -8.00 22.04
C SER A 369 3.88 -8.42 20.92
N ILE A 370 4.83 -7.55 20.54
CA ILE A 370 5.89 -7.86 19.57
C ILE A 370 7.19 -8.06 20.32
N ASN A 371 7.83 -9.21 20.09
CA ASN A 371 9.09 -9.60 20.71
C ASN A 371 10.29 -8.98 19.97
N ALA A 372 11.47 -8.97 20.60
CA ALA A 372 12.68 -8.36 20.04
C ALA A 372 13.20 -9.05 18.76
N ASP A 373 12.78 -10.28 18.48
CA ASP A 373 13.05 -11.03 17.24
C ASP A 373 11.99 -10.81 16.13
N GLY A 374 10.99 -9.96 16.39
CA GLY A 374 9.87 -9.66 15.49
C GLY A 374 8.69 -10.63 15.57
N THR A 375 8.78 -11.70 16.38
CA THR A 375 7.66 -12.63 16.64
C THR A 375 6.61 -11.99 17.56
N CYS A 376 5.51 -12.70 17.81
CA CYS A 376 4.46 -12.26 18.73
C CYS A 376 4.55 -12.97 20.09
N GLY A 377 4.18 -12.23 21.15
CA GLY A 377 3.94 -12.78 22.49
C GLY A 377 2.44 -12.94 22.77
N ASN A 378 2.09 -12.99 24.06
CA ASN A 378 0.71 -13.00 24.58
C ASN A 378 -0.21 -14.11 24.00
N GLY A 379 0.35 -15.20 23.48
CA GLY A 379 -0.40 -16.33 22.92
C GLY A 379 -0.78 -16.20 21.44
N TRP A 380 -0.27 -15.19 20.72
CA TRP A 380 -0.52 -14.99 19.30
C TRP A 380 0.54 -15.69 18.43
N VAL A 381 0.13 -16.43 17.40
CA VAL A 381 1.01 -17.25 16.55
C VAL A 381 1.66 -16.43 15.43
N CYS A 382 0.90 -15.48 14.86
CA CYS A 382 1.35 -14.52 13.86
C CYS A 382 2.12 -15.16 12.68
N GLN A 383 1.53 -16.15 12.00
CA GLN A 383 2.17 -16.80 10.83
C GLN A 383 2.63 -15.79 9.77
N HIS A 384 1.91 -14.66 9.61
CA HIS A 384 2.30 -13.58 8.69
C HIS A 384 3.63 -12.90 9.05
N ARG A 385 4.08 -12.98 10.31
CA ARG A 385 5.39 -12.49 10.79
C ARG A 385 6.52 -13.51 10.65
N TRP A 386 6.23 -14.76 10.28
CA TRP A 386 7.28 -15.75 10.05
C TRP A 386 8.07 -15.36 8.81
N ARG A 387 9.42 -15.41 8.89
CA ARG A 387 10.34 -14.96 7.82
C ARG A 387 10.01 -15.60 6.47
N GLN A 388 9.76 -16.91 6.49
CA GLN A 388 9.41 -17.73 5.34
C GLN A 388 8.06 -17.35 4.70
N ILE A 389 7.22 -16.56 5.37
CA ILE A 389 5.89 -16.16 4.90
C ILE A 389 5.91 -14.70 4.44
N PHE A 390 6.43 -13.74 5.21
CA PHE A 390 6.50 -12.35 4.74
C PHE A 390 7.47 -12.18 3.56
N ASN A 391 8.59 -12.92 3.53
CA ASN A 391 9.46 -12.90 2.36
C ASN A 391 8.82 -13.57 1.13
N MET A 392 7.87 -14.49 1.32
CA MET A 392 7.13 -15.07 0.19
C MET A 392 6.00 -14.16 -0.33
N ILE A 393 5.52 -13.20 0.47
CA ILE A 393 4.74 -12.04 -0.03
C ILE A 393 5.64 -11.17 -0.91
N ARG A 394 6.84 -10.82 -0.44
CA ARG A 394 7.83 -10.07 -1.23
C ARG A 394 8.21 -10.80 -2.54
N PHE A 395 8.40 -12.12 -2.49
CA PHE A 395 8.58 -12.99 -3.66
C PHE A 395 7.41 -12.90 -4.64
N ARG A 396 6.15 -12.96 -4.16
CA ARG A 396 4.96 -12.86 -5.02
C ARG A 396 4.84 -11.48 -5.66
N ASN A 397 5.16 -10.42 -4.91
CA ASN A 397 5.18 -9.05 -5.40
C ASN A 397 6.25 -8.86 -6.50
N GLU A 398 7.46 -9.37 -6.29
CA GLU A 398 8.55 -9.35 -7.27
C GLU A 398 8.25 -10.22 -8.50
N ALA A 399 7.64 -11.40 -8.32
CA ALA A 399 7.18 -12.24 -9.42
C ALA A 399 6.06 -11.58 -10.25
N GLY A 400 5.18 -10.82 -9.60
CA GLY A 400 4.06 -10.12 -10.23
C GLY A 400 3.22 -11.04 -11.12
N THR A 401 3.00 -10.60 -12.37
CA THR A 401 2.25 -11.33 -13.40
C THR A 401 3.09 -12.31 -14.22
N ALA A 402 4.38 -12.52 -13.92
CA ALA A 402 5.24 -13.39 -14.72
C ALA A 402 4.72 -14.85 -14.75
N GLY A 403 4.73 -15.48 -15.92
CA GLY A 403 4.26 -16.86 -16.08
C GLY A 403 5.11 -17.89 -15.34
N LEU A 404 4.52 -19.05 -15.03
CA LEU A 404 5.28 -20.19 -14.52
C LEU A 404 6.11 -20.80 -15.66
N THR A 405 7.39 -21.04 -15.40
CA THR A 405 8.36 -21.60 -16.35
C THR A 405 9.30 -22.58 -15.66
N ASN A 406 10.08 -23.35 -16.43
CA ASN A 406 11.12 -24.24 -15.92
C ASN A 406 10.65 -25.20 -14.81
N TRP A 407 9.48 -25.79 -14.97
CA TRP A 407 9.02 -26.84 -14.06
C TRP A 407 10.00 -28.03 -14.11
N TRP A 408 10.49 -28.42 -12.94
CA TRP A 408 11.33 -29.58 -12.73
C TRP A 408 10.77 -30.44 -11.59
N SER A 409 10.97 -31.74 -11.69
CA SER A 409 10.67 -32.69 -10.63
C SER A 409 11.56 -33.94 -10.74
N ASN A 410 11.84 -34.58 -9.61
CA ASN A 410 12.48 -35.90 -9.59
C ASN A 410 11.49 -37.08 -9.78
N GLY A 411 10.22 -36.81 -10.10
CA GLY A 411 9.15 -37.83 -10.17
C GLY A 411 8.57 -38.22 -8.81
N SER A 412 8.95 -37.52 -7.74
CA SER A 412 8.56 -37.83 -6.36
C SER A 412 8.44 -36.53 -5.53
N GLN A 413 9.05 -36.50 -4.34
CA GLN A 413 8.93 -35.42 -3.35
C GLN A 413 9.99 -34.30 -3.50
N GLN A 414 10.54 -34.09 -4.71
CA GLN A 414 11.33 -32.90 -5.04
C GLN A 414 10.79 -32.25 -6.31
N ILE A 415 10.58 -30.93 -6.25
CA ILE A 415 10.12 -30.08 -7.36
C ILE A 415 10.80 -28.71 -7.35
N ALA A 416 10.82 -28.04 -8.49
CA ALA A 416 11.20 -26.64 -8.60
C ALA A 416 10.49 -25.97 -9.78
N PHE A 417 10.31 -24.65 -9.72
CA PHE A 417 9.83 -23.86 -10.85
C PHE A 417 10.25 -22.40 -10.76
N ALA A 418 10.22 -21.72 -11.89
CA ALA A 418 10.48 -20.30 -12.03
C ALA A 418 9.20 -19.49 -12.29
N ARG A 419 9.23 -18.21 -11.91
CA ARG A 419 8.35 -17.15 -12.38
C ARG A 419 9.18 -16.30 -13.34
N ALA A 420 8.90 -16.42 -14.63
CA ALA A 420 9.82 -16.14 -15.73
C ALA A 420 10.63 -14.84 -15.58
N GLY A 421 11.96 -14.94 -15.43
CA GLY A 421 12.87 -13.79 -15.34
C GLY A 421 12.79 -12.98 -14.04
N ARG A 422 11.99 -13.40 -13.06
CA ARG A 422 11.67 -12.63 -11.84
C ARG A 422 11.94 -13.38 -10.53
N ALA A 423 11.62 -14.67 -10.46
CA ALA A 423 11.81 -15.47 -9.25
C ALA A 423 11.97 -16.98 -9.53
N PHE A 424 12.53 -17.73 -8.59
CA PHE A 424 12.69 -19.19 -8.63
C PHE A 424 12.53 -19.81 -7.24
N VAL A 425 11.83 -20.94 -7.17
CA VAL A 425 11.57 -21.68 -5.92
C VAL A 425 11.80 -23.18 -6.12
N ALA A 426 12.31 -23.85 -5.09
CA ALA A 426 12.51 -25.29 -5.04
C ALA A 426 12.04 -25.87 -3.71
N PHE A 427 11.56 -27.11 -3.74
CA PHE A 427 11.00 -27.83 -2.59
C PHE A 427 11.58 -29.23 -2.47
N ASN A 428 11.87 -29.65 -1.24
CA ASN A 428 12.25 -31.01 -0.86
C ASN A 428 11.40 -31.48 0.33
N ASN A 429 10.42 -32.34 0.06
CA ASN A 429 9.63 -33.06 1.08
C ASN A 429 10.06 -34.54 1.17
N GLN A 430 11.26 -34.87 0.70
CA GLN A 430 11.82 -36.21 0.66
C GLN A 430 12.78 -36.44 1.85
N GLY A 431 12.88 -37.68 2.32
CA GLY A 431 13.86 -38.07 3.35
C GLY A 431 15.33 -38.04 2.90
N SER A 432 15.60 -37.65 1.65
CA SER A 432 16.93 -37.52 1.05
C SER A 432 17.19 -36.09 0.59
N ASN A 433 18.44 -35.65 0.65
CA ASN A 433 18.83 -34.30 0.22
C ASN A 433 18.51 -34.04 -1.26
N MET A 434 18.20 -32.80 -1.58
CA MET A 434 18.20 -32.26 -2.95
C MET A 434 19.56 -31.60 -3.20
N ASN A 435 20.19 -31.91 -4.33
CA ASN A 435 21.43 -31.31 -4.81
C ASN A 435 21.46 -31.44 -6.33
N VAL A 436 20.92 -30.45 -7.05
CA VAL A 436 20.66 -30.54 -8.50
C VAL A 436 20.94 -29.19 -9.16
N ASN A 437 21.66 -29.19 -10.29
CA ASN A 437 21.81 -28.00 -11.13
C ASN A 437 20.56 -27.78 -11.99
N LEU A 438 19.89 -26.63 -11.83
CA LEU A 438 18.59 -26.33 -12.42
C LEU A 438 18.58 -24.98 -13.15
N GLN A 439 17.78 -24.88 -14.21
CA GLN A 439 17.60 -23.65 -14.99
C GLN A 439 16.57 -22.73 -14.31
N THR A 440 17.03 -21.61 -13.77
CA THR A 440 16.21 -20.72 -12.91
C THR A 440 15.43 -19.64 -13.65
N SER A 441 15.75 -19.38 -14.93
CA SER A 441 15.36 -18.19 -15.71
C SER A 441 15.88 -16.84 -15.17
N LEU A 442 16.62 -16.83 -14.06
CA LEU A 442 17.08 -15.61 -13.42
C LEU A 442 18.38 -15.07 -14.06
N PRO A 443 18.59 -13.73 -14.12
CA PRO A 443 19.84 -13.15 -14.59
C PRO A 443 21.03 -13.52 -13.68
N GLY A 444 22.13 -13.99 -14.27
CA GLY A 444 23.31 -14.48 -13.55
C GLY A 444 23.91 -13.47 -12.55
N GLY A 445 24.15 -13.93 -11.33
CA GLY A 445 24.51 -13.14 -10.15
C GLY A 445 24.26 -13.93 -8.85
N THR A 446 24.54 -13.33 -7.69
CA THR A 446 24.33 -13.98 -6.38
C THR A 446 23.00 -13.52 -5.77
N TYR A 447 22.23 -14.46 -5.23
CA TYR A 447 20.91 -14.24 -4.64
C TYR A 447 20.89 -14.71 -3.17
N CYS A 448 20.16 -13.99 -2.32
CA CYS A 448 19.84 -14.45 -0.98
C CYS A 448 18.65 -15.42 -1.02
N ASP A 449 18.77 -16.59 -0.37
CA ASP A 449 17.60 -17.44 -0.10
C ASP A 449 16.73 -16.80 0.98
N VAL A 450 15.55 -16.35 0.58
CA VAL A 450 14.64 -15.58 1.45
C VAL A 450 13.84 -16.46 2.41
N ILE A 451 14.00 -17.78 2.33
CA ILE A 451 13.48 -18.73 3.32
C ILE A 451 14.43 -18.81 4.52
N SER A 452 15.71 -19.13 4.30
CA SER A 452 16.68 -19.28 5.40
C SER A 452 17.19 -17.96 5.97
N GLY A 453 17.11 -16.85 5.23
CA GLY A 453 17.57 -15.55 5.69
C GLY A 453 16.81 -14.35 5.13
N ASN A 454 17.35 -13.17 5.40
CA ASN A 454 16.90 -11.87 4.89
C ASN A 454 18.00 -11.21 4.06
N VAL A 455 17.57 -10.29 3.19
CA VAL A 455 18.42 -9.29 2.56
C VAL A 455 18.68 -8.14 3.55
N SER A 456 19.94 -7.79 3.81
CA SER A 456 20.30 -6.62 4.64
C SER A 456 21.69 -6.08 4.30
N GLY A 457 21.83 -4.78 4.08
CA GLY A 457 23.14 -4.12 3.90
C GLY A 457 23.99 -4.68 2.74
N GLY A 458 23.37 -5.11 1.64
CA GLY A 458 24.07 -5.78 0.53
C GLY A 458 24.46 -7.24 0.79
N SER A 459 24.07 -7.80 1.94
CA SER A 459 24.40 -9.15 2.41
C SER A 459 23.15 -10.02 2.61
N CYS A 460 23.39 -11.33 2.78
CA CYS A 460 22.36 -12.34 3.01
C CYS A 460 22.54 -12.94 4.41
N SER A 461 21.52 -12.93 5.26
CA SER A 461 21.60 -13.50 6.62
C SER A 461 21.37 -15.03 6.67
N GLY A 462 21.48 -15.72 5.53
CA GLY A 462 21.12 -17.12 5.34
C GLY A 462 21.86 -17.71 4.13
N LYS A 463 21.29 -18.75 3.51
CA LYS A 463 21.90 -19.37 2.31
C LYS A 463 21.99 -18.38 1.15
N THR A 464 22.97 -18.59 0.28
CA THR A 464 23.11 -17.89 -1.00
C THR A 464 23.01 -18.87 -2.16
N VAL A 465 22.55 -18.39 -3.31
CA VAL A 465 22.56 -19.13 -4.57
C VAL A 465 23.23 -18.28 -5.64
N THR A 466 24.28 -18.81 -6.24
CA THR A 466 24.90 -18.22 -7.43
C THR A 466 24.20 -18.76 -8.67
N VAL A 467 23.58 -17.87 -9.42
CA VAL A 467 23.04 -18.15 -10.75
C VAL A 467 24.12 -17.81 -11.78
N ASN A 468 24.42 -18.74 -12.67
CA ASN A 468 25.39 -18.62 -13.74
C ASN A 468 24.90 -17.67 -14.86
N GLY A 469 25.80 -17.29 -15.76
CA GLY A 469 25.47 -16.41 -16.90
C GLY A 469 24.43 -16.99 -17.89
N ASP A 470 24.21 -18.31 -17.86
CA ASP A 470 23.19 -19.02 -18.64
C ASP A 470 21.85 -19.22 -17.89
N GLY A 471 21.73 -18.71 -16.65
CA GLY A 471 20.55 -18.89 -15.80
C GLY A 471 20.53 -20.19 -14.99
N THR A 472 21.52 -21.07 -15.11
CA THR A 472 21.62 -22.29 -14.29
C THR A 472 22.12 -22.00 -12.88
N ALA A 473 21.72 -22.80 -11.89
CA ALA A 473 22.20 -22.70 -10.51
C ALA A 473 22.17 -24.06 -9.82
N ASN A 474 23.16 -24.36 -8.97
CA ASN A 474 23.11 -25.55 -8.13
C ASN A 474 22.19 -25.33 -6.92
N ILE A 475 21.12 -26.11 -6.83
CA ILE A 475 20.08 -25.97 -5.81
C ILE A 475 20.26 -27.07 -4.77
N VAL A 476 20.48 -26.67 -3.51
CA VAL A 476 20.72 -27.58 -2.38
C VAL A 476 19.68 -27.35 -1.28
N ILE A 477 18.98 -28.42 -0.91
CA ILE A 477 18.04 -28.45 0.22
C ILE A 477 18.21 -29.80 0.94
N GLY A 478 18.82 -29.78 2.13
CA GLY A 478 18.97 -30.94 2.98
C GLY A 478 17.63 -31.41 3.56
N ALA A 479 17.40 -32.72 3.61
CA ALA A 479 16.15 -33.27 4.15
C ALA A 479 15.91 -32.86 5.63
N ALA A 480 17.01 -32.72 6.38
CA ALA A 480 17.03 -32.34 7.79
C ALA A 480 17.09 -30.82 8.06
N GLU A 481 17.03 -29.96 7.03
CA GLU A 481 16.93 -28.50 7.25
C GLU A 481 15.59 -28.11 7.93
N GLU A 482 15.54 -26.96 8.61
CA GLU A 482 14.30 -26.44 9.25
C GLU A 482 13.16 -26.29 8.24
N ASP A 483 13.50 -25.84 7.02
CA ASP A 483 12.59 -25.62 5.91
C ASP A 483 12.93 -26.56 4.75
N GLY A 484 11.91 -27.22 4.19
CA GLY A 484 12.04 -28.03 2.97
C GLY A 484 11.84 -27.19 1.70
N VAL A 485 12.19 -25.91 1.72
CA VAL A 485 11.99 -24.96 0.61
C VAL A 485 13.15 -23.97 0.53
N LEU A 486 13.47 -23.53 -0.69
CA LEU A 486 14.43 -22.47 -0.99
C LEU A 486 13.80 -21.53 -2.02
N ALA A 487 13.95 -20.22 -1.84
CA ALA A 487 13.33 -19.22 -2.71
C ALA A 487 14.25 -18.01 -2.98
N ILE A 488 14.38 -17.62 -4.25
CA ILE A 488 15.21 -16.50 -4.70
C ILE A 488 14.46 -15.64 -5.73
N HIS A 489 14.67 -14.33 -5.71
CA HIS A 489 14.00 -13.38 -6.63
C HIS A 489 14.89 -12.18 -6.97
N VAL A 490 14.57 -11.45 -8.05
CA VAL A 490 15.43 -10.34 -8.54
C VAL A 490 15.62 -9.20 -7.53
N GLY A 491 14.61 -8.87 -6.73
CA GLY A 491 14.75 -7.94 -5.58
C GLY A 491 15.63 -8.45 -4.41
N ALA A 492 16.16 -9.67 -4.47
CA ALA A 492 17.08 -10.26 -3.48
C ALA A 492 18.46 -10.61 -4.09
N ARG A 493 18.85 -9.89 -5.15
CA ARG A 493 20.08 -10.13 -5.93
C ARG A 493 21.15 -9.08 -5.66
N PHE A 494 22.40 -9.53 -5.51
CA PHE A 494 23.58 -8.67 -5.45
C PHE A 494 24.61 -9.00 -6.52
N LEU A 495 25.36 -7.97 -6.93
CA LEU A 495 26.51 -8.08 -7.82
C LEU A 495 27.78 -7.94 -6.99
N ILE A 496 28.51 -9.05 -6.84
CA ILE A 496 29.86 -9.01 -6.27
C ILE A 496 30.78 -8.39 -7.33
N PHE A 497 31.10 -7.10 -7.18
CA PHE A 497 32.16 -6.46 -7.95
C PHE A 497 33.52 -6.99 -7.48
N ILE A 498 34.05 -7.99 -8.19
CA ILE A 498 35.42 -8.47 -7.99
C ILE A 498 36.37 -7.40 -8.52
N THR A 499 36.76 -6.46 -7.66
CA THR A 499 37.83 -5.51 -7.96
C THR A 499 39.18 -6.23 -8.00
N PHE A 500 39.68 -6.48 -9.20
CA PHE A 500 41.06 -6.92 -9.41
C PHE A 500 42.02 -5.82 -8.94
N TYR A 501 42.59 -5.99 -7.74
CA TYR A 501 43.69 -5.15 -7.24
C TYR A 501 45.04 -5.66 -7.77
N ASN A 502 45.96 -4.72 -7.99
CA ASN A 502 47.18 -4.85 -8.82
C ASN A 502 46.83 -4.91 -10.32
N ILE A 503 47.53 -4.23 -11.23
CA ILE A 503 48.95 -3.81 -11.18
C ILE A 503 49.10 -2.29 -11.38
N CYS A 504 50.02 -1.66 -10.65
CA CYS A 504 50.48 -0.28 -10.88
C CYS A 504 51.66 -0.28 -11.87
N PRO A 505 51.74 0.69 -12.80
CA PRO A 505 52.99 1.48 -12.82
C PRO A 505 52.86 2.97 -13.22
N ILE A 506 53.81 3.75 -12.67
CA ILE A 506 54.41 4.98 -13.19
C ILE A 506 53.63 6.31 -13.09
N TRP A 507 54.34 7.30 -12.55
CA TRP A 507 54.01 8.73 -12.55
C TRP A 507 54.51 9.42 -13.82
N ILE A 508 53.74 10.38 -14.34
CA ILE A 508 54.28 11.65 -14.87
C ILE A 508 53.39 12.77 -14.34
N ALA A 509 53.98 13.86 -13.85
CA ALA A 509 53.27 15.04 -13.39
C ALA A 509 53.67 16.26 -14.22
N MET A 510 52.70 16.99 -14.78
CA MET A 510 52.89 18.30 -15.41
C MET A 510 51.56 19.08 -15.45
N ASN A 511 51.61 20.34 -14.99
CA ASN A 511 50.59 21.38 -15.19
C ASN A 511 51.22 22.46 -16.13
N PRO A 512 50.51 23.53 -16.52
CA PRO A 512 49.33 23.51 -17.39
C PRO A 512 49.48 24.52 -18.55
N ILE A 513 49.05 24.18 -19.78
CA ILE A 513 49.06 25.11 -20.94
C ILE A 513 47.71 25.06 -21.67
N SER A 514 47.38 26.17 -22.36
CA SER A 514 46.09 26.56 -22.91
C SER A 514 45.80 26.08 -24.34
N SER A 515 44.60 26.46 -24.81
CA SER A 515 44.21 26.75 -26.21
C SER A 515 44.17 25.59 -27.23
N ASP A 516 42.94 25.37 -27.71
CA ASP A 516 42.55 25.17 -29.12
C ASP A 516 43.21 24.05 -29.94
N GLU A 517 42.46 22.97 -30.20
CA GLU A 517 41.83 22.73 -31.52
C GLU A 517 40.83 21.55 -31.47
N GLU A 518 40.05 21.36 -32.55
CA GLU A 518 39.02 20.31 -32.66
C GLU A 518 39.60 18.92 -32.93
N ILE A 519 38.84 17.85 -32.63
CA ILE A 519 38.74 16.65 -33.51
C ILE A 519 37.48 15.83 -33.17
N SER A 520 36.90 15.21 -34.20
CA SER A 520 35.61 14.49 -34.14
C SER A 520 35.72 13.05 -33.61
N MET A 521 34.66 12.54 -32.99
CA MET A 521 34.45 11.10 -32.78
C MET A 521 33.85 10.44 -34.03
N VAL A 522 34.22 9.18 -34.29
CA VAL A 522 33.30 8.04 -34.60
C VAL A 522 34.12 6.72 -34.58
N ALA A 523 33.43 5.58 -34.47
CA ALA A 523 34.00 4.22 -34.43
C ALA A 523 34.57 3.77 -35.81
N VAL A 524 34.97 2.51 -36.12
CA VAL A 524 34.30 1.21 -35.92
C VAL A 524 35.34 0.05 -35.66
N PRO A 525 35.17 -1.27 -35.93
CA PRO A 525 35.53 -2.27 -34.91
C PRO A 525 36.57 -3.36 -35.30
N SER A 526 36.90 -4.18 -34.29
CA SER A 526 37.22 -5.63 -34.37
C SER A 526 38.11 -6.19 -35.50
N SER A 527 39.33 -6.55 -35.08
CA SER A 527 39.97 -7.87 -35.31
C SER A 527 40.48 -8.22 -36.74
N PRO A 528 41.30 -9.28 -36.92
CA PRO A 528 42.37 -9.26 -37.93
C PRO A 528 42.20 -10.23 -39.11
N THR A 529 42.85 -9.95 -40.25
CA THR A 529 43.88 -10.86 -40.82
C THR A 529 44.69 -10.27 -41.99
N THR A 530 45.82 -10.93 -42.21
CA THR A 530 46.95 -10.81 -43.15
C THR A 530 46.66 -10.66 -44.67
N THR A 531 47.38 -9.70 -45.26
CA THR A 531 48.14 -9.76 -46.56
C THR A 531 47.50 -9.78 -47.97
N VAL A 532 48.04 -8.85 -48.79
CA VAL A 532 48.53 -9.01 -50.19
C VAL A 532 47.62 -8.62 -51.38
N LEU A 533 47.83 -7.36 -51.79
CA LEU A 533 47.99 -6.81 -53.17
C LEU A 533 46.77 -6.72 -54.13
N PRO A 534 46.83 -5.81 -55.13
CA PRO A 534 45.64 -5.13 -55.67
C PRO A 534 45.39 -5.39 -57.16
N VAL A 535 44.40 -4.70 -57.77
CA VAL A 535 44.55 -3.88 -59.00
C VAL A 535 43.21 -3.22 -59.45
N HIS A 536 43.32 -2.03 -60.08
CA HIS A 536 42.31 -1.27 -60.88
C HIS A 536 40.99 -0.73 -60.28
N SER A 537 41.03 0.59 -59.99
CA SER A 537 40.02 1.61 -60.34
C SER A 537 39.76 1.69 -61.87
N PRO A 538 38.76 2.41 -62.45
CA PRO A 538 38.37 3.79 -62.06
C PRO A 538 36.90 4.28 -62.24
N ALA A 539 36.61 5.36 -61.47
CA ALA A 539 35.89 6.61 -61.80
C ALA A 539 34.52 6.67 -62.54
N LEU A 540 33.64 7.54 -62.00
CA LEU A 540 32.74 8.56 -62.62
C LEU A 540 31.60 8.89 -61.62
N ALA A 541 30.96 10.07 -61.50
CA ALA A 541 31.35 11.48 -61.63
C ALA A 541 30.23 12.38 -61.00
N TYR A 542 30.53 13.64 -60.64
CA TYR A 542 29.59 14.67 -60.11
C TYR A 542 28.77 15.37 -61.24
N PRO A 543 27.67 16.16 -61.02
CA PRO A 543 27.40 17.24 -60.04
C PRO A 543 26.09 17.07 -59.21
N VAL A 544 25.72 17.84 -58.16
CA VAL A 544 26.00 19.22 -57.64
C VAL A 544 25.13 20.36 -58.22
N GLU A 545 24.15 20.81 -57.44
CA GLU A 545 23.55 22.16 -57.49
C GLU A 545 23.32 22.67 -56.05
N THR A 546 23.12 23.99 -55.85
CA THR A 546 23.53 24.67 -54.60
C THR A 546 22.68 25.87 -54.17
N SER A 547 22.08 25.84 -52.96
CA SER A 547 21.67 27.07 -52.24
C SER A 547 21.47 26.88 -50.72
N GLN A 548 21.92 27.86 -49.93
CA GLN A 548 21.89 28.03 -48.47
C GLN A 548 21.73 29.56 -48.18
N PRO A 549 21.61 30.07 -46.93
CA PRO A 549 21.49 29.43 -45.61
C PRO A 549 20.03 29.51 -45.08
N GLU A 550 19.60 29.69 -43.82
CA GLU A 550 20.14 29.96 -42.45
C GLU A 550 19.03 29.47 -41.44
N VAL A 551 19.09 29.40 -40.10
CA VAL A 551 19.96 29.90 -39.00
C VAL A 551 20.13 28.82 -37.91
N SER A 552 21.06 29.02 -36.97
CA SER A 552 21.49 28.04 -35.95
C SER A 552 20.57 27.85 -34.72
N LYS A 553 20.70 26.67 -34.09
CA LYS A 553 20.42 26.42 -32.67
C LYS A 553 21.59 25.63 -32.07
N PRO A 554 22.11 25.97 -30.88
CA PRO A 554 23.23 25.24 -30.28
C PRO A 554 22.78 23.95 -29.59
N CYS A 555 23.62 22.91 -29.66
CA CYS A 555 23.51 21.72 -28.83
C CYS A 555 24.12 21.98 -27.44
N VAL A 556 23.47 21.51 -26.37
CA VAL A 556 24.03 21.51 -25.02
C VAL A 556 24.32 20.07 -24.61
N ALA A 557 25.57 19.79 -24.22
CA ALA A 557 26.00 18.47 -23.76
C ALA A 557 25.83 18.34 -22.25
N TYR A 558 25.28 17.21 -21.78
CA TYR A 558 25.22 16.89 -20.36
C TYR A 558 26.53 16.23 -19.88
N LEU A 559 27.38 17.00 -19.20
CA LEU A 559 28.43 16.45 -18.36
C LEU A 559 27.80 15.91 -17.06
N VAL A 560 27.95 14.61 -16.80
CA VAL A 560 27.54 13.97 -15.55
C VAL A 560 28.77 13.79 -14.65
N PRO A 561 28.85 14.45 -13.49
CA PRO A 561 29.93 14.22 -12.54
C PRO A 561 29.89 12.79 -11.97
N LYS A 562 31.04 12.11 -11.94
CA LYS A 562 31.18 10.82 -11.25
C LYS A 562 31.23 11.03 -9.73
N ALA A 563 30.11 10.81 -9.05
CA ALA A 563 30.07 10.68 -7.58
C ALA A 563 30.47 9.25 -7.14
N ASN A 564 31.71 8.83 -7.45
CA ASN A 564 32.27 7.57 -6.96
C ASN A 564 32.92 7.76 -5.58
N HIS A 565 32.11 7.83 -4.51
CA HIS A 565 32.55 7.50 -3.15
C HIS A 565 31.34 7.17 -2.28
N ALA A 566 31.17 5.90 -1.94
CA ALA A 566 30.35 5.51 -0.80
C ALA A 566 31.13 5.81 0.49
N VAL A 567 30.42 6.26 1.53
CA VAL A 567 30.95 6.42 2.88
C VAL A 567 30.15 5.49 3.78
N ASP A 568 30.83 4.59 4.48
CA ASP A 568 30.18 3.62 5.35
C ASP A 568 29.50 4.29 6.56
N LEU A 569 28.24 3.94 6.81
CA LEU A 569 27.48 4.37 8.00
C LEU A 569 27.47 3.27 9.06
N PRO A 570 27.86 3.55 10.32
CA PRO A 570 27.84 2.57 11.40
C PRO A 570 26.40 2.29 11.91
N PRO A 571 26.10 1.09 12.46
CA PRO A 571 24.71 0.60 12.58
C PRO A 571 23.83 1.22 13.70
N THR A 572 24.26 2.30 14.34
CA THR A 572 23.77 2.70 15.68
C THR A 572 22.85 3.93 15.68
N MET A 573 21.80 3.97 14.82
CA MET A 573 20.73 4.99 14.92
C MET A 573 19.28 4.52 14.67
N LEU A 574 19.01 3.24 14.32
CA LEU A 574 17.65 2.72 14.14
C LEU A 574 16.92 2.38 15.47
N ALA A 575 17.06 3.25 16.47
CA ALA A 575 16.63 2.98 17.85
C ALA A 575 16.01 4.20 18.56
N ASN A 576 15.00 4.84 17.96
CA ASN A 576 14.05 5.67 18.71
C ASN A 576 12.66 5.70 18.03
N PRO A 577 11.55 5.32 18.71
CA PRO A 577 10.25 5.16 18.07
C PRO A 577 9.37 6.44 18.16
N SER A 578 9.58 7.42 17.28
CA SER A 578 8.76 8.65 17.27
C SER A 578 8.61 9.40 15.95
N THR A 579 9.21 8.97 14.83
CA THR A 579 9.21 9.73 13.57
C THR A 579 8.01 9.41 12.68
N SER A 580 7.33 10.47 12.21
CA SER A 580 6.28 10.42 11.18
C SER A 580 6.81 9.83 9.87
N ALA A 581 5.94 9.16 9.10
CA ALA A 581 6.32 8.56 7.82
C ALA A 581 6.84 9.63 6.83
N ALA A 582 8.10 9.53 6.40
CA ALA A 582 8.68 10.43 5.42
C ALA A 582 8.09 10.19 4.02
N ALA A 583 7.27 11.12 3.54
CA ALA A 583 6.96 11.23 2.12
C ALA A 583 8.07 12.04 1.41
N ILE A 584 9.18 11.38 1.08
CA ILE A 584 10.30 11.99 0.34
C ILE A 584 9.83 12.31 -1.10
N PHE A 585 9.24 13.48 -1.30
CA PHE A 585 9.08 14.06 -2.62
C PHE A 585 10.38 14.75 -3.00
N ILE A 586 11.06 14.23 -4.01
CA ILE A 586 12.20 14.90 -4.64
C ILE A 586 11.62 15.97 -5.57
N ASP A 587 11.57 17.22 -5.13
CA ASP A 587 11.17 18.32 -6.01
C ASP A 587 12.34 18.68 -6.94
N LEU A 588 12.20 18.22 -8.19
CA LEU A 588 13.06 18.60 -9.29
C LEU A 588 12.64 19.99 -9.79
N ALA A 589 13.04 21.04 -9.06
CA ALA A 589 12.90 22.45 -9.45
C ALA A 589 13.40 22.75 -10.89
N THR A 590 14.24 21.85 -11.44
CA THR A 590 14.62 21.74 -12.85
C THR A 590 13.43 21.76 -13.84
N VAL A 591 12.21 21.41 -13.41
CA VAL A 591 11.02 21.27 -14.28
C VAL A 591 10.50 22.60 -14.85
N ARG A 592 10.80 23.76 -14.25
CA ARG A 592 10.40 25.09 -14.77
C ARG A 592 11.55 26.02 -15.17
N GLY A 593 12.80 25.54 -15.13
CA GLY A 593 13.98 26.34 -15.52
C GLY A 593 14.33 27.50 -14.59
N GLN A 594 13.63 27.65 -13.46
CA GLN A 594 13.98 28.57 -12.39
C GLN A 594 15.02 27.91 -11.49
N PHE A 595 16.26 28.40 -11.55
CA PHE A 595 17.32 27.98 -10.63
C PHE A 595 17.31 28.88 -9.39
N ASP A 596 17.36 28.28 -8.20
CA ASP A 596 17.55 29.01 -6.96
C ASP A 596 19.02 29.50 -6.85
N PRO A 597 19.27 30.81 -6.67
CA PRO A 597 20.62 31.36 -6.61
C PRO A 597 21.34 31.14 -5.26
N HIS A 598 20.66 30.65 -4.22
CA HIS A 598 21.17 30.46 -2.86
C HIS A 598 21.67 29.03 -2.59
N TYR A 599 21.49 28.12 -3.53
CA TYR A 599 22.02 26.76 -3.51
C TYR A 599 23.56 26.74 -3.51
N VAL A 600 24.16 25.85 -2.72
CA VAL A 600 25.61 25.63 -2.74
C VAL A 600 26.01 25.00 -4.07
N ALA A 601 27.06 25.54 -4.70
CA ALA A 601 27.53 25.11 -6.01
C ALA A 601 27.74 23.58 -6.09
N GLY A 602 27.19 22.95 -7.13
CA GLY A 602 27.17 21.50 -7.32
C GLY A 602 25.96 20.78 -6.73
N ARG A 603 25.18 21.43 -5.85
CA ARG A 603 23.90 20.93 -5.33
C ARG A 603 22.74 21.47 -6.17
N SER A 604 21.70 20.65 -6.41
CA SER A 604 20.55 21.04 -7.25
C SER A 604 19.22 20.38 -6.92
N VAL A 605 19.14 19.58 -5.85
CA VAL A 605 17.98 18.76 -5.50
C VAL A 605 17.34 19.27 -4.20
N MET A 606 16.02 19.44 -4.20
CA MET A 606 15.23 19.71 -2.99
C MET A 606 14.47 18.44 -2.56
N VAL A 607 14.26 18.25 -1.27
CA VAL A 607 13.31 17.27 -0.71
C VAL A 607 12.18 17.99 0.03
N PHE A 608 10.94 17.52 -0.09
CA PHE A 608 9.84 17.95 0.79
C PHE A 608 9.71 16.98 1.96
N LEU A 609 9.69 17.51 3.19
CA LEU A 609 9.41 16.77 4.42
C LEU A 609 8.09 17.27 5.01
N MET A 610 6.99 16.65 4.60
CA MET A 610 5.65 16.93 5.09
C MET A 610 5.46 16.38 6.52
N ASP A 611 4.93 17.23 7.40
CA ASP A 611 4.48 16.93 8.77
C ASP A 611 5.55 16.29 9.69
N TRP A 612 6.80 16.67 9.42
CA TRP A 612 7.95 16.42 10.28
C TRP A 612 8.14 17.55 11.29
N LYS A 613 8.63 17.23 12.49
CA LYS A 613 9.01 18.26 13.46
C LYS A 613 10.28 18.97 13.03
N TYR A 614 10.41 20.25 13.34
CA TYR A 614 11.62 21.02 13.04
C TYR A 614 12.89 20.47 13.73
N GLU A 615 12.78 19.86 14.92
CA GLU A 615 13.91 19.17 15.55
C GLU A 615 14.42 17.97 14.74
N ASP A 616 13.51 17.20 14.13
CA ASP A 616 13.83 16.04 13.29
C ASP A 616 14.36 16.48 11.93
N VAL A 617 13.76 17.50 11.30
CA VAL A 617 14.27 18.10 10.03
C VAL A 617 15.67 18.67 10.21
N ALA A 618 15.96 19.32 11.34
CA ALA A 618 17.30 19.86 11.63
C ALA A 618 18.36 18.75 11.72
N LEU A 619 18.01 17.62 12.35
CA LEU A 619 18.87 16.44 12.43
C LEU A 619 19.05 15.75 11.07
N GLU A 620 18.00 15.70 10.26
CA GLU A 620 18.03 15.13 8.90
C GLU A 620 18.88 15.97 7.94
N CYS A 621 18.81 17.30 8.06
CA CYS A 621 19.72 18.23 7.41
C CYS A 621 21.19 17.90 7.72
N GLU A 622 21.54 17.82 9.00
CA GLU A 622 22.91 17.60 9.46
C GLU A 622 23.45 16.20 9.12
N ARG A 623 22.61 15.16 9.25
CA ARG A 623 23.05 13.75 9.15
C ARG A 623 22.96 13.17 7.74
N PHE A 624 22.04 13.65 6.91
CA PHE A 624 21.73 13.04 5.62
C PHE A 624 21.76 14.05 4.48
N LEU A 625 20.91 15.08 4.50
CA LEU A 625 20.72 15.98 3.34
C LEU A 625 21.97 16.80 3.01
N GLY A 626 22.62 17.38 4.02
CA GLY A 626 23.88 18.11 3.87
C GLY A 626 25.02 17.21 3.36
N PRO A 627 25.32 16.08 4.02
CA PRO A 627 26.30 15.11 3.57
C PRO A 627 26.05 14.53 2.17
N MET A 628 24.80 14.26 1.78
CA MET A 628 24.44 13.73 0.46
C MET A 628 24.36 14.81 -0.64
N GLY A 629 24.57 16.08 -0.31
CA GLY A 629 24.60 17.16 -1.30
C GLY A 629 23.22 17.63 -1.80
N PHE A 630 22.17 17.44 -1.00
CA PHE A 630 20.89 18.12 -1.24
C PHE A 630 21.05 19.63 -1.07
N ALA A 631 20.39 20.38 -1.94
CA ALA A 631 20.47 21.83 -2.00
C ALA A 631 19.47 22.52 -1.08
N GLY A 632 18.34 21.86 -0.80
CA GLY A 632 17.32 22.38 0.11
C GLY A 632 16.33 21.36 0.64
N VAL A 633 15.54 21.81 1.60
CA VAL A 633 14.42 21.10 2.21
C VAL A 633 13.19 22.02 2.23
N GLN A 634 12.06 21.53 1.73
CA GLN A 634 10.76 22.14 1.95
C GLN A 634 10.10 21.51 3.17
N VAL A 635 9.35 22.30 3.95
CA VAL A 635 8.56 21.84 5.11
C VAL A 635 7.12 22.37 5.04
N SER A 636 6.19 21.70 5.72
CA SER A 636 4.81 22.16 5.91
C SER A 636 4.75 23.57 6.53
N ALA A 637 3.65 24.30 6.27
CA ALA A 637 3.41 25.65 6.79
C ALA A 637 3.65 25.77 8.31
N ALA A 638 4.36 26.83 8.73
CA ALA A 638 4.64 27.07 10.15
C ALA A 638 3.39 27.54 10.91
N SER A 639 3.16 26.95 12.08
CA SER A 639 1.94 27.14 12.86
C SER A 639 2.05 28.31 13.84
N GLU A 640 0.93 28.85 14.33
CA GLU A 640 0.98 29.96 15.31
C GLU A 640 1.57 29.51 16.68
N ASN A 641 1.69 28.20 16.96
CA ASN A 641 2.40 27.70 18.15
C ASN A 641 3.89 28.11 18.10
N ASP A 642 4.48 28.08 16.91
CA ASP A 642 5.89 28.41 16.66
C ASP A 642 6.19 29.91 16.88
N ILE A 643 5.14 30.73 17.08
CA ILE A 643 5.20 32.19 17.23
C ILE A 643 4.90 32.63 18.67
N VAL A 644 4.01 31.95 19.42
CA VAL A 644 3.40 32.49 20.65
C VAL A 644 3.72 31.73 21.94
N THR A 645 4.04 30.43 21.90
CA THR A 645 4.38 29.64 23.11
C THR A 645 5.62 28.78 22.88
N SER A 646 6.57 28.82 23.83
CA SER A 646 7.91 28.23 23.67
C SER A 646 7.89 26.79 23.09
N PRO A 647 8.74 26.48 22.09
CA PRO A 647 10.06 27.08 21.92
C PRO A 647 10.24 27.95 20.66
N LEU A 648 10.65 29.21 20.87
CA LEU A 648 11.30 30.08 19.86
C LEU A 648 12.70 29.58 19.42
N HIS A 649 12.97 28.29 19.63
CA HIS A 649 14.23 27.58 19.40
C HIS A 649 14.04 26.32 18.52
N SER A 650 12.88 26.11 17.88
CA SER A 650 12.64 24.98 16.98
C SER A 650 12.87 25.35 15.51
N PHE A 651 12.01 26.20 14.93
CA PHE A 651 12.07 26.57 13.51
C PHE A 651 13.33 27.37 13.14
N ALA A 652 13.72 28.33 13.98
CA ALA A 652 14.92 29.13 13.78
C ALA A 652 16.23 28.33 13.94
N ASP A 653 16.24 27.37 14.87
CA ASP A 653 17.36 26.43 15.04
C ASP A 653 17.48 25.49 13.83
N MET A 654 16.36 24.94 13.37
CA MET A 654 16.29 24.15 12.13
C MET A 654 16.81 24.94 10.93
N CYS A 655 16.33 26.17 10.71
CA CYS A 655 16.83 27.02 9.63
C CYS A 655 18.35 27.23 9.76
N THR A 656 18.83 27.57 10.96
CA THR A 656 20.27 27.76 11.23
C THR A 656 21.09 26.51 10.92
N ARG A 657 20.66 25.34 11.39
CA ARG A 657 21.39 24.08 11.27
C ARG A 657 21.37 23.55 9.84
N CYS A 658 20.24 23.63 9.14
CA CYS A 658 20.15 23.33 7.70
C CYS A 658 21.04 24.27 6.87
N ASN A 659 20.96 25.59 7.10
CA ASN A 659 21.79 26.57 6.39
C ASN A 659 23.29 26.33 6.64
N ASN A 660 23.70 26.01 7.87
CA ASN A 660 25.09 25.71 8.23
C ASN A 660 25.69 24.50 7.48
N VAL A 661 24.88 23.52 7.07
CA VAL A 661 25.32 22.35 6.27
C VAL A 661 25.01 22.50 4.78
N GLY A 662 24.64 23.70 4.33
CA GLY A 662 24.41 24.04 2.93
C GLY A 662 23.06 23.58 2.36
N VAL A 663 22.08 23.29 3.22
CA VAL A 663 20.72 22.89 2.84
C VAL A 663 19.79 24.08 3.13
N ARG A 664 19.25 24.70 2.08
CA ARG A 664 18.35 25.86 2.21
C ARG A 664 16.93 25.44 2.60
N VAL A 665 16.28 26.17 3.50
CA VAL A 665 14.93 25.83 4.00
C VAL A 665 13.86 26.62 3.27
N TYR A 666 12.83 25.93 2.80
CA TYR A 666 11.66 26.48 2.12
C TYR A 666 10.40 26.14 2.90
N VAL A 667 9.47 27.09 3.03
CA VAL A 667 8.17 26.83 3.67
C VAL A 667 7.08 26.76 2.61
N ASP A 668 6.22 25.75 2.73
CA ASP A 668 5.00 25.66 1.94
C ASP A 668 3.95 26.63 2.51
N ALA A 669 3.57 27.64 1.74
CA ALA A 669 2.85 28.81 2.20
C ALA A 669 1.46 28.92 1.56
N ILE A 670 0.42 28.74 2.38
CA ILE A 670 -0.99 28.83 2.01
C ILE A 670 -1.53 30.18 2.54
N PHE A 671 -1.95 31.07 1.64
CA PHE A 671 -2.55 32.38 2.01
C PHE A 671 -3.60 32.92 1.03
N ASN A 672 -4.09 32.07 0.11
CA ASN A 672 -5.26 32.38 -0.72
C ASN A 672 -6.57 32.33 0.10
N ASN A 673 -6.71 31.34 0.99
CA ASN A 673 -7.92 31.11 1.78
C ASN A 673 -7.63 30.90 3.27
N MET A 674 -8.66 30.99 4.10
CA MET A 674 -8.67 30.47 5.48
C MET A 674 -9.37 29.10 5.53
N GLY A 675 -9.42 28.43 6.69
CA GLY A 675 -10.03 27.09 6.83
C GLY A 675 -11.55 27.08 6.57
N GLY A 676 -12.07 25.96 6.04
CA GLY A 676 -13.46 25.87 5.55
C GLY A 676 -14.49 25.15 6.44
N MET A 677 -14.08 24.46 7.52
CA MET A 677 -14.94 23.50 8.24
C MET A 677 -15.81 24.10 9.37
N GLY A 678 -16.58 25.14 9.08
CA GLY A 678 -17.45 25.80 10.07
C GLY A 678 -16.67 26.44 11.21
N ILE A 679 -17.12 26.22 12.46
CA ILE A 679 -16.35 26.59 13.66
C ILE A 679 -15.19 25.60 13.81
N MET A 680 -13.96 26.11 13.73
CA MET A 680 -12.73 25.33 13.74
C MET A 680 -11.76 25.81 14.82
N LYS A 681 -10.83 24.92 15.19
CA LYS A 681 -9.69 25.23 16.06
C LYS A 681 -8.41 24.82 15.34
N GLY A 682 -7.49 25.76 15.13
CA GLY A 682 -6.20 25.50 14.48
C GLY A 682 -5.28 24.64 15.37
N THR A 683 -4.22 24.09 14.78
CA THR A 683 -3.19 23.29 15.48
C THR A 683 -2.55 24.06 16.64
N ALA A 684 -2.50 25.39 16.53
CA ALA A 684 -2.02 26.32 17.54
C ALA A 684 -3.08 26.72 18.61
N GLY A 685 -4.27 26.13 18.55
CA GLY A 685 -5.36 26.42 19.45
C GLY A 685 -6.12 27.72 19.19
N SER A 686 -5.72 28.51 18.19
CA SER A 686 -6.50 29.61 17.62
C SER A 686 -7.89 29.15 17.17
N LEU A 687 -8.86 30.05 17.21
CA LEU A 687 -10.23 29.79 16.77
C LEU A 687 -10.50 30.48 15.44
N GLY A 688 -11.35 29.87 14.62
CA GLY A 688 -11.89 30.47 13.42
C GLY A 688 -13.32 29.99 13.17
N ASP A 689 -14.08 30.75 12.39
CA ASP A 689 -15.38 30.33 11.88
C ASP A 689 -15.51 30.70 10.40
N SER A 690 -15.63 29.70 9.54
CA SER A 690 -15.80 29.89 8.09
C SER A 690 -17.18 30.42 7.71
N ILE A 691 -18.20 30.21 8.56
CA ILE A 691 -19.59 30.62 8.31
C ILE A 691 -19.74 32.14 8.51
N THR A 692 -19.18 32.70 9.59
CA THR A 692 -19.12 34.16 9.79
C THR A 692 -17.88 34.82 9.18
N ARG A 693 -16.94 34.04 8.62
CA ARG A 693 -15.61 34.45 8.15
C ARG A 693 -14.84 35.27 9.20
N THR A 694 -14.85 34.78 10.44
CA THR A 694 -14.20 35.44 11.58
C THR A 694 -12.99 34.63 12.04
N PHE A 695 -11.81 35.24 12.01
CA PHE A 695 -10.55 34.62 12.42
C PHE A 695 -9.82 35.60 13.35
N PRO A 696 -9.99 35.51 14.68
CA PRO A 696 -9.48 36.53 15.59
C PRO A 696 -7.96 36.58 15.77
N ALA A 697 -7.24 35.48 15.49
CA ALA A 697 -5.80 35.35 15.76
C ALA A 697 -4.93 36.14 14.76
N VAL A 698 -5.18 35.97 13.46
CA VAL A 698 -4.80 36.94 12.42
C VAL A 698 -6.06 37.76 12.14
N PRO A 699 -6.29 38.91 12.81
CA PRO A 699 -7.62 39.50 12.99
C PRO A 699 -8.27 39.91 11.66
N TYR A 700 -9.03 38.96 11.11
CA TYR A 700 -9.82 39.05 9.90
C TYR A 700 -11.29 38.87 10.24
N THR A 701 -12.11 39.62 9.50
CA THR A 701 -13.57 39.55 9.53
C THR A 701 -14.09 39.33 8.11
N ILE A 702 -15.40 39.15 7.95
CA ILE A 702 -16.11 39.13 6.65
C ILE A 702 -15.68 40.23 5.66
N LEU A 703 -15.15 41.37 6.14
CA LEU A 703 -14.65 42.46 5.30
C LEU A 703 -13.32 42.14 4.58
N ASN A 704 -12.59 41.10 4.96
CA ASN A 704 -11.25 40.75 4.45
C ASN A 704 -11.25 39.57 3.46
N PHE A 705 -12.44 39.18 3.00
CA PHE A 705 -12.70 38.10 2.06
C PHE A 705 -13.48 38.64 0.86
N HIS A 706 -13.38 37.96 -0.28
CA HIS A 706 -14.20 38.32 -1.44
C HIS A 706 -15.71 38.16 -1.12
N ASN A 707 -16.48 39.19 -1.47
CA ASN A 707 -17.86 39.39 -1.00
C ASN A 707 -18.70 40.05 -2.12
N PRO A 708 -19.87 39.52 -2.55
CA PRO A 708 -20.60 38.37 -1.99
C PRO A 708 -19.81 37.05 -2.12
N PRO A 709 -19.93 36.14 -1.14
CA PRO A 709 -19.26 34.85 -1.20
C PRO A 709 -19.82 34.00 -2.35
N CYS A 710 -18.91 33.33 -3.06
CA CYS A 710 -19.20 32.43 -4.17
C CYS A 710 -18.27 31.22 -4.10
N SER A 711 -18.58 30.16 -4.84
CA SER A 711 -17.73 28.96 -4.94
C SER A 711 -17.28 28.76 -6.38
N ILE A 712 -16.09 28.18 -6.57
CA ILE A 712 -15.57 27.88 -7.92
C ILE A 712 -16.42 26.77 -8.55
N THR A 713 -17.13 27.10 -9.64
CA THR A 713 -17.97 26.18 -10.42
C THR A 713 -17.45 25.97 -11.84
N ASP A 714 -16.72 26.95 -12.39
CA ASP A 714 -15.97 26.83 -13.64
C ASP A 714 -14.50 27.20 -13.43
N TYR A 715 -13.60 26.22 -13.51
CA TYR A 715 -12.16 26.40 -13.37
C TYR A 715 -11.49 27.05 -14.59
N ASN A 716 -12.24 27.34 -15.67
CA ASN A 716 -11.79 28.15 -16.80
C ASN A 716 -12.13 29.64 -16.58
N ASN A 717 -13.11 29.95 -15.72
CA ASN A 717 -13.51 31.31 -15.41
C ASN A 717 -12.51 31.94 -14.41
N THR A 718 -11.59 32.74 -14.93
CA THR A 718 -10.54 33.42 -14.13
C THR A 718 -11.12 34.28 -12.99
N GLN A 719 -12.33 34.82 -13.15
CA GLN A 719 -13.00 35.59 -12.09
C GLN A 719 -13.47 34.69 -10.95
N GLN A 720 -13.99 33.48 -11.24
CA GLN A 720 -14.32 32.55 -10.16
C GLN A 720 -13.05 31.99 -9.52
N VAL A 721 -12.08 31.55 -10.32
CA VAL A 721 -10.84 30.90 -9.84
C VAL A 721 -10.07 31.76 -8.84
N ARG A 722 -10.18 33.10 -8.89
CA ARG A 722 -9.40 34.06 -8.08
C ARG A 722 -10.20 34.92 -7.09
N ASN A 723 -11.51 34.71 -6.98
CA ASN A 723 -12.37 35.55 -6.13
C ASN A 723 -13.53 34.75 -5.48
N CYS A 724 -13.44 33.41 -5.47
CA CYS A 724 -14.46 32.51 -4.94
C CYS A 724 -13.82 31.35 -4.17
N ASP A 725 -14.56 30.83 -3.19
CA ASP A 725 -14.11 29.82 -2.24
C ASP A 725 -13.60 28.54 -2.91
N LEU A 726 -12.37 28.17 -2.55
CA LEU A 726 -11.71 26.95 -2.99
C LEU A 726 -12.23 25.77 -2.15
N VAL A 727 -13.12 24.95 -2.72
CA VAL A 727 -13.71 23.76 -2.05
C VAL A 727 -14.35 24.09 -0.69
N GLY A 728 -14.98 25.28 -0.58
CA GLY A 728 -15.62 25.76 0.65
C GLY A 728 -14.68 26.43 1.66
N ALA A 729 -13.39 26.58 1.34
CA ALA A 729 -12.45 27.38 2.11
C ALA A 729 -12.64 28.89 1.78
N PRO A 730 -12.93 29.77 2.76
CA PRO A 730 -13.16 31.19 2.53
C PRO A 730 -12.00 31.91 1.85
N ASP A 731 -12.25 32.40 0.64
CA ASP A 731 -11.26 33.10 -0.20
C ASP A 731 -10.96 34.52 0.31
N LEU A 732 -9.69 34.77 0.68
CA LEU A 732 -9.23 36.07 1.19
C LEU A 732 -9.08 37.09 0.06
N ASP A 733 -9.31 38.37 0.36
CA ASP A 733 -9.16 39.45 -0.60
C ASP A 733 -7.75 40.04 -0.53
N GLN A 734 -6.80 39.49 -1.29
CA GLN A 734 -5.43 40.03 -1.36
C GLN A 734 -5.34 41.35 -2.14
N SER A 735 -6.41 41.85 -2.77
CA SER A 735 -6.39 43.21 -3.32
C SER A 735 -6.32 44.26 -2.21
N GLN A 736 -6.83 43.94 -1.01
CA GLN A 736 -6.76 44.82 0.16
C GLN A 736 -5.33 44.96 0.69
N PRO A 737 -4.83 46.20 0.92
CA PRO A 737 -3.55 46.42 1.56
C PRO A 737 -3.44 45.73 2.92
N TYR A 738 -4.48 45.79 3.75
CA TYR A 738 -4.49 45.16 5.09
C TYR A 738 -4.25 43.64 5.05
N VAL A 739 -4.82 42.93 4.07
CA VAL A 739 -4.62 41.48 3.91
C VAL A 739 -3.18 41.21 3.45
N ARG A 740 -2.66 41.99 2.49
CA ARG A 740 -1.26 41.90 2.05
C ARG A 740 -0.28 42.21 3.17
N ASP A 741 -0.51 43.24 3.99
CA ASP A 741 0.35 43.61 5.11
C ASP A 741 0.46 42.48 6.15
N ARG A 742 -0.62 41.72 6.39
CA ARG A 742 -0.61 40.54 7.26
C ARG A 742 0.18 39.37 6.65
N ILE A 743 -0.04 39.06 5.37
CA ILE A 743 0.69 38.01 4.65
C ILE A 743 2.18 38.33 4.58
N VAL A 744 2.53 39.56 4.19
CA VAL A 744 3.91 40.08 4.16
C VAL A 744 4.53 40.05 5.54
N GLY A 745 3.79 40.39 6.61
CA GLY A 745 4.25 40.26 7.99
C GLY A 745 4.65 38.82 8.36
N TYR A 746 3.84 37.82 7.99
CA TYR A 746 4.14 36.40 8.22
C TYR A 746 5.37 35.92 7.43
N LEU A 747 5.43 36.23 6.12
CA LEU A 747 6.58 35.86 5.27
C LEU A 747 7.88 36.54 5.72
N ASN A 748 7.80 37.80 6.17
CA ASN A 748 8.94 38.54 6.74
C ASN A 748 9.41 37.95 8.06
N HIS A 749 8.49 37.47 8.90
CA HIS A 749 8.86 36.76 10.11
C HIS A 749 9.65 35.48 9.78
N LEU A 750 9.12 34.61 8.91
CA LEU A 750 9.82 33.37 8.51
C LEU A 750 11.17 33.64 7.84
N THR A 751 11.26 34.66 6.98
CA THR A 751 12.53 35.10 6.36
C THR A 751 13.54 35.57 7.42
N SER A 752 13.09 36.31 8.44
CA SER A 752 13.96 36.77 9.54
C SER A 752 14.53 35.61 10.38
N LEU A 753 13.78 34.50 10.51
CA LEU A 753 14.21 33.28 11.21
C LEU A 753 15.16 32.39 10.38
N GLY A 754 15.41 32.73 9.10
CA GLY A 754 16.40 32.06 8.24
C GLY A 754 15.85 31.18 7.13
N CYS A 755 14.54 31.24 6.85
CA CYS A 755 13.97 30.62 5.67
C CYS A 755 14.49 31.29 4.38
N ALA A 756 14.87 30.49 3.39
CA ALA A 756 15.45 30.92 2.12
C ALA A 756 14.41 31.28 1.04
N GLY A 757 13.17 30.79 1.19
CA GLY A 757 12.18 30.86 0.14
C GLY A 757 10.85 30.19 0.45
N PHE A 758 9.89 30.32 -0.47
CA PHE A 758 8.52 29.86 -0.27
C PHE A 758 7.99 29.13 -1.51
N ARG A 759 7.37 27.96 -1.31
CA ARG A 759 6.41 27.40 -2.26
C ARG A 759 5.08 28.08 -1.96
N ILE A 760 4.47 28.69 -2.97
CA ILE A 760 3.13 29.28 -2.83
C ILE A 760 2.13 28.25 -3.33
N ASP A 761 1.48 27.57 -2.39
CA ASP A 761 0.37 26.66 -2.67
C ASP A 761 -0.78 27.45 -3.31
N SER A 762 -1.54 26.78 -4.19
CA SER A 762 -2.75 27.34 -4.78
C SER A 762 -2.57 28.70 -5.45
N ALA A 763 -1.34 29.07 -5.87
CA ALA A 763 -1.00 30.40 -6.40
C ALA A 763 -1.86 30.82 -7.62
N LYS A 764 -2.33 29.85 -8.39
CA LYS A 764 -3.33 30.02 -9.46
C LYS A 764 -4.60 30.77 -9.02
N HIS A 765 -5.00 30.59 -7.77
CA HIS A 765 -6.21 31.13 -7.14
C HIS A 765 -6.03 32.56 -6.59
N MET A 766 -4.91 33.22 -6.87
CA MET A 766 -4.69 34.62 -6.52
C MET A 766 -4.39 35.45 -7.78
N TRP A 767 -4.58 36.77 -7.71
CA TRP A 767 -4.24 37.66 -8.81
C TRP A 767 -2.71 37.88 -8.87
N PRO A 768 -2.07 37.73 -10.06
CA PRO A 768 -0.62 37.91 -10.19
C PRO A 768 -0.12 39.30 -9.77
N THR A 769 -0.96 40.33 -9.84
CA THR A 769 -0.66 41.69 -9.37
C THR A 769 -0.48 41.75 -7.86
N ASP A 770 -1.33 41.07 -7.10
CA ASP A 770 -1.31 41.10 -5.64
C ASP A 770 -0.24 40.16 -5.10
N LEU A 771 -0.02 39.01 -5.75
CA LEU A 771 1.16 38.17 -5.53
C LEU A 771 2.46 38.95 -5.77
N GLN A 772 2.59 39.66 -6.89
CA GLN A 772 3.78 40.46 -7.19
C GLN A 772 4.01 41.54 -6.12
N ALA A 773 2.94 42.19 -5.62
CA ALA A 773 3.02 43.19 -4.55
C ALA A 773 3.40 42.59 -3.18
N ILE A 774 2.96 41.37 -2.88
CA ILE A 774 3.41 40.61 -1.70
C ILE A 774 4.92 40.33 -1.83
N TYR A 775 5.35 39.73 -2.95
CA TYR A 775 6.75 39.32 -3.14
C TYR A 775 7.74 40.49 -3.17
N SER A 776 7.36 41.64 -3.72
CA SER A 776 8.19 42.86 -3.67
C SER A 776 8.31 43.44 -2.26
N SER A 777 7.38 43.12 -1.36
CA SER A 777 7.32 43.63 0.02
C SER A 777 7.93 42.67 1.05
N VAL A 778 8.36 41.47 0.62
CA VAL A 778 9.18 40.59 1.47
C VAL A 778 10.52 41.28 1.77
N ILE A 779 11.15 41.03 2.92
CA ILE A 779 12.48 41.53 3.27
C ILE A 779 13.60 40.75 2.57
N ASP A 780 14.82 41.26 2.65
CA ASP A 780 16.02 40.53 2.22
C ASP A 780 16.35 39.40 3.21
N LEU A 781 17.01 38.35 2.72
CA LEU A 781 17.40 37.18 3.51
C LEU A 781 18.38 37.57 4.62
N ASN A 782 18.21 36.95 5.80
CA ASN A 782 19.02 37.23 6.98
C ASN A 782 20.50 36.83 6.74
N THR A 783 21.40 37.81 6.66
CA THR A 783 22.83 37.56 6.35
C THR A 783 23.54 36.73 7.42
N ALA A 784 23.04 36.68 8.65
CA ALA A 784 23.55 35.79 9.70
C ALA A 784 23.32 34.29 9.40
N GLN A 785 22.48 33.97 8.41
CA GLN A 785 22.15 32.61 7.96
C GLN A 785 22.96 32.18 6.71
N GLY A 786 24.08 32.87 6.45
CA GLY A 786 24.98 32.56 5.34
C GLY A 786 24.41 32.92 3.97
N PHE A 787 23.58 33.96 3.89
CA PHE A 787 23.14 34.57 2.62
C PHE A 787 23.91 35.87 2.36
N PRO A 788 24.26 36.18 1.09
CA PRO A 788 24.79 37.50 0.71
C PRO A 788 23.86 38.66 1.08
N ALA A 789 24.43 39.84 1.36
CA ALA A 789 23.64 41.05 1.57
C ALA A 789 22.88 41.44 0.28
N GLY A 790 21.59 41.76 0.42
CA GLY A 790 20.69 42.02 -0.73
C GLY A 790 20.11 40.76 -1.39
N SER A 791 20.38 39.55 -0.87
CA SER A 791 19.71 38.33 -1.34
C SER A 791 18.22 38.39 -1.05
N ARG A 792 17.40 38.03 -2.04
CA ARG A 792 15.92 37.99 -1.96
C ARG A 792 15.44 36.56 -1.79
N SER A 793 14.36 36.34 -1.01
CA SER A 793 13.73 35.02 -0.87
C SER A 793 13.37 34.44 -2.23
N PHE A 794 13.71 33.17 -2.49
CA PHE A 794 13.31 32.49 -3.72
C PHE A 794 11.83 32.06 -3.59
N ILE A 795 10.99 32.45 -4.55
CA ILE A 795 9.55 32.17 -4.47
C ILE A 795 9.11 31.47 -5.75
N PHE A 796 8.52 30.29 -5.59
CA PHE A 796 7.98 29.47 -6.67
C PHE A 796 6.50 29.15 -6.40
N GLN A 797 5.75 28.86 -7.46
CA GLN A 797 4.28 28.86 -7.44
C GLN A 797 3.70 27.53 -7.91
N GLU A 798 2.78 26.98 -7.13
CA GLU A 798 1.90 25.93 -7.63
C GLU A 798 0.87 26.52 -8.59
N VAL A 799 1.05 26.18 -9.88
CA VAL A 799 0.09 26.50 -10.94
C VAL A 799 -0.21 25.22 -11.69
N ILE A 800 -1.35 24.61 -11.38
CA ILE A 800 -1.89 23.43 -12.06
C ILE A 800 -2.74 23.91 -13.25
N ASP A 801 -2.20 23.82 -14.46
CA ASP A 801 -2.90 24.23 -15.68
C ASP A 801 -4.10 23.30 -15.95
N SER A 802 -5.31 23.84 -15.84
CA SER A 802 -6.56 23.09 -16.02
C SER A 802 -6.93 22.98 -17.49
N GLY A 803 -6.22 22.08 -18.19
CA GLY A 803 -6.56 21.63 -19.55
C GLY A 803 -6.73 20.12 -19.58
N HIS A 804 -7.68 19.63 -20.40
CA HIS A 804 -8.14 18.23 -20.41
C HIS A 804 -7.13 17.18 -20.93
N GLU A 805 -5.83 17.53 -21.05
CA GLU A 805 -4.74 16.62 -21.42
C GLU A 805 -3.67 16.42 -20.32
N ALA A 806 -3.70 17.19 -19.22
CA ALA A 806 -2.66 17.12 -18.16
C ALA A 806 -2.56 15.73 -17.49
N ILE A 807 -3.67 14.98 -17.44
CA ILE A 807 -3.77 13.63 -16.85
C ILE A 807 -2.92 12.58 -17.62
N LYS A 808 -2.31 12.92 -18.76
CA LYS A 808 -1.50 11.99 -19.58
C LYS A 808 0.02 12.19 -19.56
N LYS A 809 0.60 13.11 -18.76
CA LYS A 809 2.05 13.40 -18.86
C LYS A 809 2.89 13.62 -17.60
N TYR A 810 2.39 13.28 -16.41
CA TYR A 810 3.21 13.25 -15.18
C TYR A 810 3.40 11.84 -14.61
N THR A 811 4.00 10.95 -15.40
CA THR A 811 4.66 9.76 -14.84
C THR A 811 5.99 10.18 -14.23
N LEU A 812 6.09 10.21 -12.90
CA LEU A 812 7.34 10.43 -12.17
C LEU A 812 8.34 9.29 -12.47
N LYS A 813 9.15 9.46 -13.52
CA LYS A 813 10.23 8.53 -13.86
C LYS A 813 11.43 8.79 -12.95
N LYS A 814 11.84 7.76 -12.23
CA LYS A 814 12.80 7.76 -11.11
C LYS A 814 12.27 8.45 -9.84
N ILE A 815 11.50 7.69 -9.07
CA ILE A 815 11.72 7.70 -7.61
C ILE A 815 13.12 7.10 -7.41
N VAL A 816 14.01 7.82 -6.73
CA VAL A 816 15.26 7.26 -6.21
C VAL A 816 15.02 6.95 -4.75
N TYR A 817 14.81 5.67 -4.44
CA TYR A 817 15.01 5.18 -3.08
C TYR A 817 16.52 5.15 -2.82
N ILE A 818 16.93 5.75 -1.71
CA ILE A 818 18.27 5.64 -1.11
C ILE A 818 18.12 4.76 0.12
#